data_AF-T0QY21-F1
#
_entry.id   AF-T0QY21-F1
#
_cell.length_a   1.000
_cell.length_b   1.000
_cell.length_c   1.000
_cell.angle_alpha   90.00
_cell.angle_beta   90.00
_cell.angle_gamma   90.00
#
_symmetry.space_group_name_H-M   'P 1'
#
loop_
_entity.id
_entity.type
_entity.pdbx_description
1 polymer ?
#
loop_
_entity_poly.entity_id
_entity_poly.type
_entity_poly.pdbx_seq_one_letter_code
_entity_poly.pdbx_strand_id
1 'polypeptide(L)'
;MAKQRRRKRGRAPGPSLMPTESPVDNCGPCTARSPSVEGSTTIGDNFLKRCAQGDPCLLPLGAAAASLEALRDRDGNNGLLLAAFHGHLSLLQGLHASGFNLHVINDGGDNALHLAAFQGHHDVVAWLEQHGVEISVDDAVVEGDLDGWGRAATSSMYLDLVRAGDVASLDALVTNVGAHSFPWTARDDCHMSAVGIATEANQIAMLSYLVTTGGLNLDDAVNNRRDTCLHIAAMHGHLHLLRFAIPQANMEAVNAQRWTPMDTACFFGQASIVDYFLAHAGVVLSVAHLALALEGGAASLLMLNDLLQKAPHLVQARHGQSQETLLHIAVSLRQREACQLLLQKGADVGALDGSGWTPWHVVLHTQWAAGVDLLLSPSRSTIASWLPFAMQHASTPMLLEMYDRLGSPQALYQAAVDSLRNEVVLAIDARHEAKANAMLSQLVECAVTPSTRSTASLPSAVSTPLVSQSTDQWATETTADDDDSTMTLAPDASPLQVHEMLAIGLARGHHDEWGDVLVQMLSPREAAAVRRFHQQLLRLRGRSTSLLRYLGCVDGATNDADTALLFEAPERSTQPAMDGRSFLGVVDAVGFLHGHGQAHGAITPDCIILEAEASSKLYVAPVSALPAAVCPPPELHEHADIDVFAADIFSLGQALAALAPTPLSTECVDLFDAMTALDPSARPRINEVRAHPWFWSIDAKLAYMERVANQVPLSAFPPGVYRWQARVPPAAASTLGSHRVYSESLPDLVRWVRNMKQHSREHAPAVWTALSQGRVYELATHHGQMHCLGNFVTRAFPDLVCRLCRTLGEI
;
A
#
# COMPACT_ATOMS: atom_id res chain seq x y z
N MET A 1 7.24 4.14 42.65
CA MET A 1 8.17 3.78 43.74
C MET A 1 8.38 2.27 43.71
N ALA A 2 9.65 1.84 43.57
CA ALA A 2 10.27 0.59 44.07
C ALA A 2 11.44 0.25 43.13
N LYS A 3 12.65 0.28 43.67
CA LYS A 3 13.94 0.17 42.97
C LYS A 3 14.22 -1.27 42.52
N GLN A 4 14.38 -1.49 41.21
CA GLN A 4 15.01 -2.69 40.65
C GLN A 4 16.53 -2.65 40.88
N ARG A 5 17.08 -3.65 41.57
CA ARG A 5 18.51 -3.97 41.55
C ARG A 5 18.77 -4.97 40.42
N ARG A 6 19.39 -4.49 39.34
CA ARG A 6 19.99 -5.32 38.29
C ARG A 6 21.17 -6.12 38.87
N ARG A 7 21.11 -7.46 38.84
CA ARG A 7 22.30 -8.31 38.82
C ARG A 7 22.54 -8.76 37.38
N LYS A 8 23.65 -8.32 36.79
CA LYS A 8 24.18 -8.81 35.52
C LYS A 8 24.72 -10.22 35.76
N ARG A 9 24.21 -11.24 35.04
CA ARG A 9 24.95 -12.47 34.73
C ARG A 9 25.20 -12.46 33.21
N GLY A 10 26.46 -12.64 32.84
CA GLY A 10 26.96 -12.54 31.48
C GLY A 10 26.54 -13.72 30.61
N ARG A 11 26.28 -13.43 29.34
CA ARG A 11 26.15 -14.35 28.21
C ARG A 11 27.33 -15.33 28.15
N ALA A 12 27.05 -16.61 27.96
CA ALA A 12 27.97 -17.56 27.34
C ALA A 12 27.98 -17.35 25.81
N PRO A 13 29.13 -17.46 25.11
CA PRO A 13 29.16 -17.73 23.68
C PRO A 13 29.23 -19.25 23.43
N GLY A 14 28.62 -19.68 22.32
CA GLY A 14 28.53 -21.06 21.87
C GLY A 14 29.84 -21.67 21.33
N PRO A 15 29.78 -22.91 20.81
CA PRO A 15 30.94 -23.77 20.63
C PRO A 15 31.72 -23.41 19.36
N SER A 16 33.04 -23.27 19.48
CA SER A 16 33.95 -23.20 18.35
C SER A 16 34.85 -24.43 18.29
N LEU A 17 34.79 -25.07 17.13
CA LEU A 17 35.64 -26.13 16.61
C LEU A 17 37.12 -26.06 17.04
N MET A 18 37.67 -27.25 17.34
CA MET A 18 39.11 -27.53 17.37
C MET A 18 39.81 -27.09 16.07
N PRO A 19 41.09 -26.72 16.15
CA PRO A 19 42.05 -27.31 15.22
C PRO A 19 43.37 -27.75 15.87
N THR A 20 43.74 -28.99 15.56
CA THR A 20 45.05 -29.51 15.11
C THR A 20 46.34 -29.24 15.90
N GLU A 21 47.10 -30.33 16.03
CA GLU A 21 48.41 -30.49 16.65
C GLU A 21 49.57 -29.64 16.06
N SER A 22 50.62 -29.53 16.89
CA SER A 22 52.08 -29.51 16.59
C SER A 22 52.81 -28.14 16.65
N PRO A 23 54.16 -28.10 16.77
CA PRO A 23 54.92 -28.33 18.02
C PRO A 23 55.98 -27.22 18.31
N VAL A 24 56.84 -27.48 19.31
CA VAL A 24 58.25 -27.02 19.47
C VAL A 24 58.55 -25.81 20.39
N ASP A 25 59.38 -26.11 21.39
CA ASP A 25 60.42 -25.36 22.12
C ASP A 25 60.17 -23.93 22.64
N ASN A 26 60.30 -23.77 23.97
CA ASN A 26 61.57 -23.24 24.50
C ASN A 26 61.70 -23.46 26.01
N CYS A 27 62.71 -24.24 26.38
CA CYS A 27 63.28 -24.25 27.73
C CYS A 27 64.13 -22.99 27.93
N GLY A 28 64.00 -22.34 29.08
CA GLY A 28 64.95 -21.33 29.56
C GLY A 28 64.72 -21.01 31.04
N PRO A 29 65.78 -20.76 31.83
CA PRO A 29 65.97 -21.47 33.09
C PRO A 29 65.99 -20.57 34.34
N CYS A 30 66.00 -21.21 35.53
CA CYS A 30 66.58 -20.70 36.79
C CYS A 30 65.85 -19.49 37.43
N THR A 31 65.69 -19.31 38.73
CA THR A 31 66.35 -19.84 39.93
C THR A 31 65.60 -19.30 41.15
N ALA A 32 65.78 -19.98 42.27
CA ALA A 32 65.28 -19.68 43.61
C ALA A 32 65.21 -18.19 44.02
N ARG A 33 64.08 -17.82 44.63
CA ARG A 33 64.04 -16.98 45.84
C ARG A 33 63.01 -17.55 46.82
N SER A 34 63.50 -17.99 47.97
CA SER A 34 62.73 -18.29 49.18
C SER A 34 62.48 -17.00 49.99
N PRO A 35 61.77 -17.04 51.12
CA PRO A 35 60.33 -16.82 51.23
C PRO A 35 60.01 -15.50 51.96
N SER A 36 58.84 -14.92 51.73
CA SER A 36 58.28 -13.90 52.61
C SER A 36 56.87 -14.33 53.02
N VAL A 37 56.72 -14.57 54.32
CA VAL A 37 55.52 -15.07 54.97
C VAL A 37 54.56 -13.91 55.21
N GLU A 38 53.52 -13.82 54.38
CA GLU A 38 52.17 -13.29 54.62
C GLU A 38 51.27 -13.93 53.53
N GLY A 39 50.15 -14.61 53.72
CA GLY A 39 49.42 -15.16 54.85
C GLY A 39 48.33 -16.09 54.27
N SER A 40 48.38 -17.38 54.62
CA SER A 40 47.29 -18.40 54.62
C SER A 40 46.40 -18.72 53.39
N THR A 41 46.34 -17.96 52.28
CA THR A 41 45.34 -18.21 51.22
C THR A 41 45.81 -19.05 50.03
N THR A 42 47.12 -19.18 49.79
CA THR A 42 47.63 -19.77 48.53
C THR A 42 47.75 -21.30 48.52
N ILE A 43 47.98 -21.94 49.67
CA ILE A 43 48.18 -23.40 49.72
C ILE A 43 46.86 -24.14 49.56
N GLY A 44 45.80 -23.65 50.21
CA GLY A 44 44.46 -24.25 50.14
C GLY A 44 43.82 -24.10 48.76
N ASP A 45 43.87 -22.90 48.19
CA ASP A 45 43.34 -22.63 46.84
C ASP A 45 44.08 -23.44 45.75
N ASN A 46 45.39 -23.63 45.91
CA ASN A 46 46.18 -24.43 44.97
C ASN A 46 45.85 -25.94 45.09
N PHE A 47 45.57 -26.43 46.30
CA PHE A 47 45.12 -27.80 46.51
C PHE A 47 43.76 -28.07 45.87
N LEU A 48 42.74 -27.26 46.18
CA LEU A 48 41.39 -27.40 45.60
C LEU A 48 41.41 -27.30 44.07
N LYS A 49 42.20 -26.37 43.51
CA LYS A 49 42.37 -26.23 42.06
C LYS A 49 43.00 -27.46 41.42
N ARG A 50 43.98 -28.10 42.07
CA ARG A 50 44.59 -29.34 41.57
C ARG A 50 43.66 -30.54 41.71
N CYS A 51 42.79 -30.56 42.73
CA CYS A 51 41.73 -31.57 42.83
C CYS A 51 40.72 -31.45 41.67
N ALA A 52 40.31 -30.23 41.33
CA ALA A 52 39.44 -29.98 40.17
C ALA A 52 40.09 -30.40 38.83
N GLN A 53 41.41 -30.35 38.74
CA GLN A 53 42.19 -30.77 37.57
C GLN A 53 42.48 -32.28 37.52
N GLY A 54 42.12 -33.03 38.57
CA GLY A 54 42.33 -34.47 38.62
C GLY A 54 43.78 -34.90 38.84
N ASP A 55 44.63 -34.05 39.42
CA ASP A 55 46.07 -34.30 39.53
C ASP A 55 46.38 -35.50 40.45
N PRO A 56 46.85 -36.64 39.89
CA PRO A 56 47.11 -37.84 40.68
C PRO A 56 48.34 -37.71 41.59
N CYS A 57 49.20 -36.70 41.34
CA CYS A 57 50.40 -36.45 42.15
C CYS A 57 50.08 -35.88 43.54
N LEU A 58 48.81 -35.60 43.83
CA LEU A 58 48.34 -35.19 45.15
C LEU A 58 48.37 -36.35 46.16
N LEU A 59 48.46 -37.59 45.72
CA LEU A 59 48.35 -38.78 46.57
C LEU A 59 49.72 -39.45 46.78
N PRO A 60 49.99 -40.02 47.97
CA PRO A 60 49.14 -40.07 49.16
C PRO A 60 49.28 -38.82 50.06
N LEU A 61 48.19 -38.41 50.72
CA LEU A 61 48.14 -37.15 51.50
C LEU A 61 48.73 -37.24 52.93
N GLY A 62 49.00 -38.45 53.43
CA GLY A 62 49.66 -38.67 54.72
C GLY A 62 48.98 -37.94 55.91
N ALA A 63 49.77 -37.42 56.85
CA ALA A 63 49.28 -36.74 58.06
C ALA A 63 48.55 -35.40 57.80
N ALA A 64 48.57 -34.89 56.56
CA ALA A 64 47.91 -33.64 56.17
C ALA A 64 46.49 -33.85 55.62
N ALA A 65 46.00 -35.09 55.53
CA ALA A 65 44.68 -35.39 54.95
C ALA A 65 43.54 -34.66 55.68
N ALA A 66 43.52 -34.67 57.01
CA ALA A 66 42.46 -34.03 57.80
C ALA A 66 42.43 -32.50 57.68
N SER A 67 43.59 -31.85 57.55
CA SER A 67 43.67 -30.40 57.36
C SER A 67 43.31 -29.97 55.94
N LEU A 68 43.59 -30.81 54.94
CA LEU A 68 43.21 -30.58 53.55
C LEU A 68 41.74 -30.88 53.29
N GLU A 69 41.15 -31.86 53.99
CA GLU A 69 39.73 -32.16 53.92
C GLU A 69 38.87 -30.99 54.42
N ALA A 70 39.36 -30.19 55.38
CA ALA A 70 38.65 -29.02 55.92
C ALA A 70 38.63 -27.81 54.96
N LEU A 71 39.38 -27.84 53.86
CA LEU A 71 39.38 -26.76 52.87
C LEU A 71 38.07 -26.78 52.06
N ARG A 72 37.54 -25.58 51.78
CA ARG A 72 36.28 -25.37 51.07
C ARG A 72 36.49 -24.30 50.00
N ASP A 73 35.90 -24.48 48.83
CA ASP A 73 35.81 -23.44 47.81
C ASP A 73 34.67 -22.45 48.13
N ARG A 74 34.32 -21.59 47.16
CA ARG A 74 33.27 -20.57 47.35
C ARG A 74 31.85 -21.14 47.50
N ASP A 75 31.65 -22.38 47.06
CA ASP A 75 30.36 -23.07 47.07
C ASP A 75 30.32 -24.16 48.17
N GLY A 76 31.33 -24.17 49.06
CA GLY A 76 31.44 -25.15 50.14
C GLY A 76 31.94 -26.52 49.69
N ASN A 77 32.51 -26.66 48.49
CA ASN A 77 33.05 -27.94 48.02
C ASN A 77 34.45 -28.19 48.59
N ASN A 78 34.68 -29.40 49.09
CA ASN A 78 36.03 -29.87 49.43
C ASN A 78 36.70 -30.55 48.22
N GLY A 79 37.97 -30.94 48.36
CA GLY A 79 38.72 -31.59 47.27
C GLY A 79 38.09 -32.87 46.72
N LEU A 80 37.32 -33.60 47.55
CA LEU A 80 36.62 -34.83 47.15
C LEU A 80 35.37 -34.51 46.32
N LEU A 81 34.59 -33.51 46.72
CA LEU A 81 33.43 -33.01 45.97
C LEU A 81 33.84 -32.43 44.61
N LEU A 82 34.97 -31.72 44.53
CA LEU A 82 35.52 -31.23 43.26
C LEU A 82 36.01 -32.38 42.37
N ALA A 83 36.62 -33.42 42.93
CA ALA A 83 37.00 -34.61 42.18
C ALA A 83 35.77 -35.35 41.62
N ALA A 84 34.67 -35.41 42.39
CA ALA A 84 33.41 -36.01 41.96
C ALA A 84 32.74 -35.18 40.84
N PHE A 85 32.66 -33.87 41.02
CA PHE A 85 32.09 -32.92 40.06
C PHE A 85 32.84 -32.92 38.72
N HIS A 86 34.14 -33.19 38.70
CA HIS A 86 34.93 -33.23 37.46
C HIS A 86 35.19 -34.65 36.94
N GLY A 87 34.62 -35.69 37.56
CA GLY A 87 34.68 -37.06 37.06
C GLY A 87 36.02 -37.78 37.30
N HIS A 88 36.82 -37.32 38.25
CA HIS A 88 38.16 -37.85 38.49
C HIS A 88 38.13 -39.08 39.40
N LEU A 89 37.62 -40.22 38.91
CA LEU A 89 37.44 -41.46 39.69
C LEU A 89 38.71 -41.90 40.44
N SER A 90 39.86 -41.94 39.76
CA SER A 90 41.13 -42.36 40.37
C SER A 90 41.58 -41.45 41.52
N LEU A 91 41.35 -40.14 41.37
CA LEU A 91 41.68 -39.17 42.41
C LEU A 91 40.70 -39.30 43.59
N LEU A 92 39.40 -39.44 43.29
CA LEU A 92 38.36 -39.63 44.28
C LEU A 92 38.60 -40.88 45.14
N GLN A 93 38.96 -42.00 44.51
CA GLN A 93 39.36 -43.24 45.18
C GLN A 93 40.55 -43.04 46.11
N GLY A 94 41.58 -42.33 45.65
CA GLY A 94 42.78 -42.08 46.46
C GLY A 94 42.58 -41.07 47.58
N LEU A 95 41.69 -40.08 47.40
CA LEU A 95 41.27 -39.17 48.47
C LEU A 95 40.52 -39.93 49.56
N HIS A 96 39.60 -40.83 49.19
CA HIS A 96 38.92 -41.72 50.13
C HIS A 96 39.90 -42.64 50.88
N ALA A 97 40.85 -43.26 50.16
CA ALA A 97 41.89 -44.09 50.77
C ALA A 97 42.81 -43.29 51.72
N SER A 98 42.91 -41.97 51.54
CA SER A 98 43.64 -41.07 52.42
C SER A 98 42.82 -40.60 53.64
N GLY A 99 41.59 -41.07 53.80
CA GLY A 99 40.73 -40.82 54.96
C GLY A 99 39.70 -39.70 54.78
N PHE A 100 39.48 -39.18 53.58
CA PHE A 100 38.41 -38.21 53.32
C PHE A 100 37.04 -38.86 53.48
N ASN A 101 36.13 -38.16 54.14
CA ASN A 101 34.75 -38.58 54.31
C ASN A 101 33.98 -38.49 52.99
N LEU A 102 33.34 -39.60 52.60
CA LEU A 102 32.53 -39.71 51.38
C LEU A 102 31.15 -39.06 51.52
N HIS A 103 30.66 -38.89 52.75
CA HIS A 103 29.34 -38.35 53.04
C HIS A 103 29.36 -36.83 53.32
N VAL A 104 30.38 -36.12 52.82
CA VAL A 104 30.45 -34.66 52.94
C VAL A 104 29.45 -34.01 51.99
N ILE A 105 28.77 -32.99 52.48
CA ILE A 105 27.91 -32.10 51.70
C ILE A 105 28.54 -30.71 51.57
N ASN A 106 28.28 -30.01 50.48
CA ASN A 106 28.69 -28.62 50.29
C ASN A 106 27.72 -27.63 50.97
N ASP A 107 27.94 -26.32 50.79
CA ASP A 107 27.06 -25.28 51.35
C ASP A 107 25.63 -25.35 50.77
N GLY A 108 25.48 -26.04 49.64
CA GLY A 108 24.22 -26.41 48.99
C GLY A 108 23.76 -27.84 49.28
N GLY A 109 24.20 -28.50 50.35
CA GLY A 109 23.69 -29.82 50.70
C GLY A 109 23.99 -30.96 49.70
N ASP A 110 24.75 -30.69 48.63
CA ASP A 110 25.08 -31.68 47.61
C ASP A 110 26.26 -32.53 48.07
N ASN A 111 26.09 -33.85 48.05
CA ASN A 111 27.17 -34.81 48.27
C ASN A 111 27.92 -35.18 46.96
N ALA A 112 28.95 -36.01 47.06
CA ALA A 112 29.76 -36.42 45.91
C ALA A 112 28.92 -37.10 44.81
N LEU A 113 27.88 -37.85 45.18
CA LEU A 113 27.00 -38.53 44.25
C LEU A 113 26.14 -37.53 43.46
N HIS A 114 25.60 -36.50 44.11
CA HIS A 114 24.86 -35.41 43.45
C HIS A 114 25.72 -34.72 42.37
N LEU A 115 26.96 -34.37 42.72
CA LEU A 115 27.86 -33.63 41.81
C LEU A 115 28.34 -34.49 40.63
N ALA A 116 28.63 -35.77 40.86
CA ALA A 116 29.04 -36.71 39.82
C ALA A 116 27.89 -37.02 38.85
N ALA A 117 26.67 -37.21 39.36
CA ALA A 117 25.49 -37.45 38.55
C ALA A 117 25.08 -36.20 37.76
N PHE A 118 25.14 -35.00 38.35
CA PHE A 118 24.89 -33.72 37.68
C PHE A 118 25.78 -33.51 36.44
N GLN A 119 27.03 -33.97 36.48
CA GLN A 119 27.99 -33.85 35.38
C GLN A 119 28.07 -35.11 34.48
N GLY A 120 27.24 -36.12 34.75
CA GLY A 120 27.14 -37.33 33.93
C GLY A 120 28.33 -38.28 34.05
N HIS A 121 29.03 -38.28 35.19
CA HIS A 121 30.20 -39.14 35.41
C HIS A 121 29.80 -40.53 35.95
N HIS A 122 29.33 -41.40 35.03
CA HIS A 122 28.76 -42.71 35.37
C HIS A 122 29.71 -43.65 36.12
N ASP A 123 31.01 -43.57 35.86
CA ASP A 123 32.06 -44.35 36.52
C ASP A 123 32.27 -43.94 37.97
N VAL A 124 32.17 -42.64 38.25
CA VAL A 124 32.17 -42.10 39.61
C VAL A 124 30.87 -42.42 40.34
N VAL A 125 29.72 -42.29 39.67
CA VAL A 125 28.40 -42.64 40.23
C VAL A 125 28.37 -44.12 40.66
N ALA A 126 28.73 -45.03 39.75
CA ALA A 126 28.73 -46.46 40.04
C ALA A 126 29.68 -46.84 41.19
N TRP A 127 30.83 -46.16 41.29
CA TRP A 127 31.78 -46.42 42.39
C TRP A 127 31.27 -45.90 43.73
N LEU A 128 30.67 -44.70 43.76
CA LEU A 128 30.08 -44.11 44.97
C LEU A 128 28.90 -44.94 45.48
N GLU A 129 28.05 -45.44 44.59
CA GLU A 129 26.95 -46.36 44.93
C GLU A 129 27.44 -47.67 45.56
N GLN A 130 28.51 -48.27 45.01
CA GLN A 130 29.12 -49.49 45.56
C GLN A 130 29.69 -49.30 46.98
N HIS A 131 30.06 -48.07 47.34
CA HIS A 131 30.59 -47.73 48.66
C HIS A 131 29.52 -47.22 49.63
N GLY A 132 28.23 -47.42 49.30
CA GLY A 132 27.12 -47.08 50.18
C GLY A 132 26.91 -45.57 50.36
N VAL A 133 27.43 -44.75 49.43
CA VAL A 133 27.11 -43.33 49.39
C VAL A 133 25.70 -43.22 48.83
N GLU A 134 24.72 -43.14 49.72
CA GLU A 134 23.35 -42.86 49.34
C GLU A 134 23.21 -41.37 48.98
N ILE A 135 22.15 -41.04 48.26
CA ILE A 135 21.69 -39.66 48.14
C ILE A 135 21.25 -39.25 49.55
N SER A 136 22.17 -38.64 50.31
CA SER A 136 21.86 -38.07 51.62
C SER A 136 20.86 -36.95 51.41
N VAL A 137 19.59 -37.28 51.59
CA VAL A 137 18.60 -36.34 52.10
C VAL A 137 18.70 -36.56 53.60
N ASP A 138 19.24 -35.59 54.35
CA ASP A 138 19.29 -35.74 55.81
C ASP A 138 17.88 -36.10 56.33
N ASP A 139 17.76 -37.29 56.92
CA ASP A 139 16.60 -37.79 57.67
C ASP A 139 16.43 -37.04 59.00
N ALA A 140 16.64 -35.72 58.98
CA ALA A 140 16.42 -34.81 60.09
C ALA A 140 15.10 -34.04 59.94
N VAL A 141 14.12 -34.53 59.19
CA VAL A 141 12.71 -34.10 59.30
C VAL A 141 11.77 -35.27 58.98
N VAL A 142 11.50 -36.10 59.99
CA VAL A 142 10.27 -36.91 59.99
C VAL A 142 9.10 -35.96 60.28
N GLU A 143 8.09 -36.02 59.41
CA GLU A 143 6.82 -35.28 59.42
C GLU A 143 6.87 -33.79 59.03
N GLY A 144 6.72 -33.55 57.72
CA GLY A 144 6.29 -32.26 57.19
C GLY A 144 7.44 -31.45 56.58
N ASP A 145 7.46 -31.42 55.26
CA ASP A 145 8.35 -30.65 54.40
C ASP A 145 9.83 -31.08 54.38
N LEU A 146 10.22 -31.74 53.28
CA LEU A 146 11.61 -31.67 52.82
C LEU A 146 11.98 -30.18 52.72
N ASP A 147 12.97 -29.74 53.47
CA ASP A 147 13.48 -28.38 53.40
C ASP A 147 13.73 -28.01 51.94
N GLY A 148 13.28 -26.82 51.51
CA GLY A 148 13.14 -26.44 50.10
C GLY A 148 14.40 -26.51 49.23
N TRP A 149 15.55 -26.85 49.81
CA TRP A 149 16.84 -26.97 49.13
C TRP A 149 17.13 -28.39 48.60
N GLY A 150 16.90 -29.46 49.37
CA GLY A 150 17.11 -30.84 48.91
C GLY A 150 16.19 -31.21 47.75
N ARG A 151 14.93 -30.75 47.80
CA ARG A 151 13.99 -30.83 46.66
C ARG A 151 14.50 -30.10 45.42
N ALA A 152 15.21 -28.98 45.58
CA ALA A 152 15.71 -28.20 44.45
C ALA A 152 16.89 -28.89 43.74
N ALA A 153 17.84 -29.46 44.49
CA ALA A 153 18.95 -30.23 43.93
C ALA A 153 18.46 -31.48 43.18
N THR A 154 17.57 -32.29 43.80
CA THR A 154 16.97 -33.45 43.14
C THR A 154 16.15 -33.05 41.91
N SER A 155 15.43 -31.93 41.94
CA SER A 155 14.68 -31.40 40.79
C SER A 155 15.61 -30.97 39.65
N SER A 156 16.74 -30.34 39.94
CA SER A 156 17.73 -29.96 38.92
C SER A 156 18.29 -31.20 38.24
N MET A 157 18.78 -32.16 39.04
CA MET A 157 19.37 -33.40 38.54
C MET A 157 18.37 -34.23 37.73
N TYR A 158 17.12 -34.32 38.18
CA TYR A 158 16.03 -34.95 37.43
C TYR A 158 15.89 -34.34 36.02
N LEU A 159 15.77 -33.01 35.93
CA LEU A 159 15.55 -32.34 34.65
C LEU A 159 16.78 -32.44 33.73
N ASP A 160 17.99 -32.49 34.28
CA ASP A 160 19.22 -32.67 33.50
C ASP A 160 19.36 -34.10 32.95
N LEU A 161 18.99 -35.12 33.72
CA LEU A 161 18.91 -36.51 33.23
C LEU A 161 17.84 -36.65 32.12
N VAL A 162 16.71 -35.94 32.26
CA VAL A 162 15.69 -35.88 31.21
C VAL A 162 16.23 -35.18 29.95
N ARG A 163 17.02 -34.10 30.07
CA ARG A 163 17.68 -33.48 28.92
C ARG A 163 18.66 -34.42 28.24
N ALA A 164 19.44 -35.17 29.03
CA ALA A 164 20.40 -36.14 28.54
C ALA A 164 19.72 -37.38 27.91
N GLY A 165 18.46 -37.66 28.27
CA GLY A 165 17.75 -38.86 27.85
C GLY A 165 18.23 -40.14 28.53
N ASP A 166 18.89 -40.00 29.68
CA ASP A 166 19.43 -41.12 30.44
C ASP A 166 18.35 -41.73 31.34
N VAL A 167 17.60 -42.66 30.76
CA VAL A 167 16.53 -43.39 31.46
C VAL A 167 17.10 -44.28 32.57
N ALA A 168 18.31 -44.83 32.40
CA ALA A 168 18.88 -45.78 33.35
C ALA A 168 19.31 -45.07 34.65
N SER A 169 20.02 -43.94 34.54
CA SER A 169 20.38 -43.15 35.73
C SER A 169 19.16 -42.51 36.37
N LEU A 170 18.13 -42.15 35.58
CA LEU A 170 16.87 -41.66 36.13
C LEU A 170 16.11 -42.75 36.91
N ASP A 171 16.11 -43.99 36.45
CA ASP A 171 15.49 -45.13 37.14
C ASP A 171 16.18 -45.46 38.47
N ALA A 172 17.51 -45.43 38.48
CA ALA A 172 18.30 -45.55 39.71
C ALA A 172 17.96 -44.41 40.70
N LEU A 173 17.90 -43.18 40.22
CA LEU A 173 17.55 -42.01 41.04
C LEU A 173 16.14 -42.12 41.64
N VAL A 174 15.14 -42.49 40.82
CA VAL A 174 13.76 -42.67 41.27
C VAL A 174 13.64 -43.82 42.27
N THR A 175 14.40 -44.90 42.09
CA THR A 175 14.44 -46.03 43.02
C THR A 175 15.03 -45.62 44.38
N ASN A 176 16.10 -44.84 44.38
CA ASN A 176 16.79 -44.38 45.60
C ASN A 176 15.96 -43.37 46.39
N VAL A 177 15.28 -42.43 45.71
CA VAL A 177 14.44 -41.40 46.36
C VAL A 177 13.04 -41.93 46.70
N GLY A 178 12.58 -42.95 45.98
CA GLY A 178 11.23 -43.49 46.03
C GLY A 178 10.27 -42.72 45.12
N ALA A 179 9.57 -43.46 44.24
CA ALA A 179 8.70 -42.88 43.21
C ALA A 179 7.58 -41.96 43.74
N HIS A 180 7.09 -42.18 44.96
CA HIS A 180 6.06 -41.34 45.58
C HIS A 180 6.58 -39.99 46.07
N SER A 181 7.85 -39.91 46.46
CA SER A 181 8.48 -38.71 47.00
C SER A 181 9.24 -37.93 45.92
N PHE A 182 9.29 -38.45 44.70
CA PHE A 182 10.07 -37.90 43.60
C PHE A 182 9.42 -36.62 43.02
N PRO A 183 10.20 -35.57 42.67
CA PRO A 183 9.67 -34.29 42.21
C PRO A 183 9.25 -34.33 40.72
N TRP A 184 8.34 -35.22 40.34
CA TRP A 184 7.89 -35.40 38.96
C TRP A 184 7.36 -34.12 38.30
N THR A 185 6.77 -33.23 39.09
CA THR A 185 6.19 -31.94 38.66
C THR A 185 7.22 -30.80 38.59
N ALA A 186 8.51 -31.09 38.78
CA ALA A 186 9.57 -30.10 38.66
C ALA A 186 9.55 -29.44 37.28
N ARG A 187 9.92 -28.16 37.27
CA ARG A 187 10.05 -27.36 36.05
C ARG A 187 11.39 -26.65 36.05
N ASP A 188 11.93 -26.43 34.87
CA ASP A 188 13.14 -25.64 34.72
C ASP A 188 12.88 -24.13 34.81
N ASP A 189 13.95 -23.34 34.68
CA ASP A 189 13.89 -21.88 34.69
C ASP A 189 13.01 -21.28 33.58
N CYS A 190 12.76 -22.04 32.50
CA CYS A 190 11.86 -21.68 31.41
C CYS A 190 10.41 -22.13 31.65
N HIS A 191 10.12 -22.68 32.84
CA HIS A 191 8.86 -23.30 33.22
C HIS A 191 8.48 -24.52 32.38
N MET A 192 9.46 -25.17 31.73
CA MET A 192 9.28 -26.43 31.02
C MET A 192 9.27 -27.59 32.01
N SER A 193 8.26 -28.46 31.91
CA SER A 193 8.21 -29.75 32.61
C SER A 193 9.12 -30.78 31.93
N ALA A 194 9.43 -31.87 32.64
CA ALA A 194 10.18 -33.00 32.10
C ALA A 194 9.56 -33.60 30.82
N VAL A 195 8.22 -33.71 30.76
CA VAL A 195 7.50 -34.16 29.55
C VAL A 195 7.80 -33.22 28.38
N GLY A 196 7.79 -31.90 28.62
CA GLY A 196 8.13 -30.90 27.61
C GLY A 196 9.57 -31.03 27.12
N ILE A 197 10.53 -31.18 28.04
CA ILE A 197 11.95 -31.34 27.73
C ILE A 197 12.20 -32.61 26.91
N ALA A 198 11.67 -33.76 27.35
CA ALA A 198 11.80 -35.02 26.64
C ALA A 198 11.18 -34.95 25.24
N THR A 199 10.07 -34.21 25.09
CA THR A 199 9.40 -34.00 23.82
C THR A 199 10.21 -33.11 22.88
N GLU A 200 10.72 -31.98 23.38
CA GLU A 200 11.59 -31.07 22.62
C GLU A 200 12.83 -31.79 22.10
N ALA A 201 13.44 -32.64 22.95
CA ALA A 201 14.60 -33.46 22.62
C ALA A 201 14.27 -34.71 21.76
N ASN A 202 13.01 -34.94 21.41
CA ASN A 202 12.54 -36.11 20.62
C ASN A 202 12.89 -37.48 21.24
N GLN A 203 12.81 -37.60 22.56
CA GLN A 203 13.22 -38.80 23.29
C GLN A 203 12.02 -39.68 23.64
N ILE A 204 11.69 -40.63 22.75
CA ILE A 204 10.53 -41.52 22.93
C ILE A 204 10.69 -42.43 24.16
N ALA A 205 11.90 -42.96 24.39
CA ALA A 205 12.17 -43.84 25.53
C ALA A 205 12.01 -43.12 26.88
N MET A 206 12.55 -41.90 26.99
CA MET A 206 12.40 -41.05 28.16
C MET A 206 10.94 -40.65 28.37
N LEU A 207 10.25 -40.22 27.31
CA LEU A 207 8.82 -39.88 27.37
C LEU A 207 7.97 -41.08 27.82
N SER A 208 8.26 -42.28 27.31
CA SER A 208 7.59 -43.51 27.74
C SER A 208 7.82 -43.77 29.23
N TYR A 209 9.06 -43.66 29.71
CA TYR A 209 9.39 -43.86 31.12
C TYR A 209 8.67 -42.85 32.03
N LEU A 210 8.63 -41.58 31.65
CA LEU A 210 7.92 -40.52 32.39
C LEU A 210 6.41 -40.79 32.52
N VAL A 211 5.79 -41.36 31.47
CA VAL A 211 4.37 -41.73 31.49
C VAL A 211 4.14 -43.00 32.32
N THR A 212 4.96 -44.05 32.13
CA THR A 212 4.73 -45.35 32.77
C THR A 212 5.13 -45.37 34.25
N THR A 213 6.28 -44.78 34.58
CA THR A 213 6.85 -44.82 35.93
C THR A 213 6.46 -43.58 36.73
N GLY A 214 6.45 -42.41 36.08
CA GLY A 214 6.06 -41.15 36.71
C GLY A 214 4.55 -40.88 36.74
N GLY A 215 3.76 -41.63 35.97
CA GLY A 215 2.31 -41.43 35.87
C GLY A 215 1.92 -40.08 35.26
N LEU A 216 2.82 -39.45 34.49
CA LEU A 216 2.61 -38.11 33.95
C LEU A 216 1.62 -38.14 32.78
N ASN A 217 0.71 -37.17 32.77
CA ASN A 217 -0.29 -37.01 31.71
C ASN A 217 0.27 -36.15 30.56
N LEU A 218 0.17 -36.65 29.32
CA LEU A 218 0.64 -35.92 28.13
C LEU A 218 -0.23 -34.71 27.76
N ASP A 219 -1.45 -34.63 28.30
CA ASP A 219 -2.37 -33.50 28.12
C ASP A 219 -2.09 -32.33 29.07
N ASP A 220 -1.21 -32.53 30.06
CA ASP A 220 -0.86 -31.46 30.99
C ASP A 220 -0.04 -30.37 30.28
N ALA A 221 -0.24 -29.13 30.72
CA ALA A 221 0.49 -27.98 30.22
C ALA A 221 1.98 -28.11 30.57
N VAL A 222 2.84 -28.30 29.57
CA VAL A 222 4.27 -28.50 29.75
C VAL A 222 5.04 -27.20 29.94
N ASN A 223 4.45 -26.05 29.60
CA ASN A 223 5.09 -24.73 29.69
C ASN A 223 4.10 -23.59 30.04
N ASN A 224 4.59 -22.35 30.13
CA ASN A 224 3.75 -21.18 30.43
C ASN A 224 2.83 -20.74 29.29
N ARG A 225 3.07 -21.19 28.05
CA ARG A 225 2.15 -21.00 26.92
C ARG A 225 0.98 -21.98 26.97
N ARG A 226 0.94 -22.84 27.99
CA ARG A 226 -0.02 -23.95 28.12
C ARG A 226 0.05 -24.91 26.94
N ASP A 227 1.21 -25.03 26.31
CA ASP A 227 1.43 -26.05 25.29
C ASP A 227 1.38 -27.44 25.95
N THR A 228 0.84 -28.43 25.26
CA THR A 228 0.89 -29.85 25.67
C THR A 228 2.06 -30.55 24.98
N CYS A 229 2.31 -31.82 25.30
CA CYS A 229 3.30 -32.65 24.59
C CYS A 229 3.09 -32.60 23.06
N LEU A 230 1.84 -32.73 22.60
CA LEU A 230 1.54 -32.71 21.17
C LEU A 230 1.84 -31.37 20.49
N HIS A 231 1.69 -30.24 21.20
CA HIS A 231 2.05 -28.92 20.66
C HIS A 231 3.55 -28.80 20.41
N ILE A 232 4.38 -29.25 21.36
CA ILE A 232 5.84 -29.25 21.22
C ILE A 232 6.27 -30.19 20.09
N ALA A 233 5.71 -31.40 20.04
CA ALA A 233 5.99 -32.36 18.97
C ALA A 233 5.61 -31.80 17.58
N ALA A 234 4.46 -31.13 17.50
CA ALA A 234 3.97 -30.48 16.28
C ALA A 234 4.84 -29.30 15.86
N MET A 235 5.33 -28.48 16.80
CA MET A 235 6.23 -27.35 16.53
C MET A 235 7.55 -27.81 15.90
N HIS A 236 8.15 -28.86 16.45
CA HIS A 236 9.47 -29.35 16.02
C HIS A 236 9.42 -30.39 14.89
N GLY A 237 8.23 -30.88 14.51
CA GLY A 237 8.08 -31.85 13.43
C GLY A 237 8.41 -33.30 13.83
N HIS A 238 8.30 -33.64 15.12
CA HIS A 238 8.69 -34.94 15.68
C HIS A 238 7.64 -36.03 15.39
N LEU A 239 7.54 -36.46 14.13
CA LEU A 239 6.49 -37.38 13.66
C LEU A 239 6.44 -38.72 14.43
N HIS A 240 7.59 -39.30 14.75
CA HIS A 240 7.65 -40.59 15.45
C HIS A 240 7.20 -40.48 16.90
N LEU A 241 7.57 -39.40 17.58
CA LEU A 241 7.10 -39.12 18.94
C LEU A 241 5.59 -38.82 18.93
N LEU A 242 5.12 -38.05 17.96
CA LEU A 242 3.70 -37.73 17.78
C LEU A 242 2.85 -39.01 17.55
N ARG A 243 3.36 -39.96 16.75
CA ARG A 243 2.74 -41.30 16.58
C ARG A 243 2.63 -42.10 17.88
N PHE A 244 3.63 -41.98 18.75
CA PHE A 244 3.63 -42.61 20.07
C PHE A 244 2.68 -41.91 21.06
N ALA A 245 2.57 -40.58 20.98
CA ALA A 245 1.79 -39.79 21.93
C ALA A 245 0.28 -39.77 21.63
N ILE A 246 -0.13 -39.72 20.36
CA ILE A 246 -1.55 -39.59 19.97
C ILE A 246 -2.50 -40.66 20.54
N PRO A 247 -2.11 -41.95 20.65
CA PRO A 247 -2.98 -42.96 21.26
C PRO A 247 -3.39 -42.68 22.72
N GLN A 248 -2.65 -41.80 23.40
CA GLN A 248 -2.77 -41.51 24.84
C GLN A 248 -2.84 -40.01 25.15
N ALA A 249 -3.01 -39.16 24.13
CA ALA A 249 -3.07 -37.71 24.26
C ALA A 249 -4.20 -37.11 23.39
N ASN A 250 -4.78 -36.02 23.87
CA ASN A 250 -5.85 -35.30 23.20
C ASN A 250 -5.32 -34.42 22.05
N MET A 251 -5.63 -34.82 20.82
CA MET A 251 -5.28 -34.07 19.60
C MET A 251 -5.97 -32.71 19.48
N GLU A 252 -7.09 -32.49 20.19
CA GLU A 252 -7.88 -31.26 20.18
C GLU A 252 -7.59 -30.37 21.41
N ALA A 253 -6.53 -30.69 22.17
CA ALA A 253 -6.11 -29.84 23.29
C ALA A 253 -5.74 -28.44 22.78
N VAL A 254 -6.05 -27.39 23.54
CA VAL A 254 -5.74 -26.01 23.14
C VAL A 254 -4.80 -25.31 24.11
N ASN A 255 -3.80 -24.62 23.57
CA ASN A 255 -2.86 -23.83 24.36
C ASN A 255 -3.43 -22.45 24.78
N ALA A 256 -2.60 -21.57 25.35
CA ALA A 256 -3.02 -20.24 25.81
C ALA A 256 -3.50 -19.31 24.68
N GLN A 257 -3.06 -19.55 23.44
CA GLN A 257 -3.50 -18.85 22.23
C GLN A 257 -4.75 -19.47 21.61
N ARG A 258 -5.31 -20.52 22.23
CA ARG A 258 -6.39 -21.36 21.72
C ARG A 258 -6.02 -22.12 20.43
N TRP A 259 -4.73 -22.36 20.21
CA TRP A 259 -4.26 -23.20 19.10
C TRP A 259 -4.28 -24.65 19.50
N THR A 260 -4.65 -25.51 18.56
CA THR A 260 -4.46 -26.97 18.63
C THR A 260 -3.02 -27.36 18.26
N PRO A 261 -2.60 -28.61 18.52
CA PRO A 261 -1.38 -29.17 17.96
C PRO A 261 -1.33 -29.07 16.42
N MET A 262 -2.46 -29.25 15.73
CA MET A 262 -2.52 -29.11 14.28
C MET A 262 -2.32 -27.66 13.83
N ASP A 263 -2.93 -26.69 14.53
CA ASP A 263 -2.71 -25.26 14.29
C ASP A 263 -1.22 -24.89 14.43
N THR A 264 -0.56 -25.46 15.45
CA THR A 264 0.87 -25.28 15.67
C THR A 264 1.68 -25.86 14.50
N ALA A 265 1.35 -27.07 14.04
CA ALA A 265 2.01 -27.67 12.87
C ALA A 265 1.82 -26.82 11.60
N CYS A 266 0.62 -26.24 11.39
CA CYS A 266 0.35 -25.36 10.26
C CYS A 266 1.17 -24.07 10.31
N PHE A 267 1.27 -23.44 11.47
CA PHE A 267 2.08 -22.23 11.65
C PHE A 267 3.58 -22.50 11.44
N PHE A 268 4.12 -23.63 11.91
CA PHE A 268 5.54 -23.96 11.72
C PHE A 268 5.85 -24.65 10.37
N GLY A 269 4.85 -24.88 9.52
CA GLY A 269 5.03 -25.47 8.19
C GLY A 269 5.37 -26.97 8.20
N GLN A 270 4.89 -27.71 9.21
CA GLN A 270 5.26 -29.10 9.45
C GLN A 270 4.36 -30.07 8.67
N ALA A 271 4.57 -30.14 7.35
CA ALA A 271 3.71 -30.88 6.41
C ALA A 271 3.47 -32.35 6.81
N SER A 272 4.52 -33.07 7.24
CA SER A 272 4.40 -34.47 7.66
C SER A 272 3.51 -34.68 8.89
N ILE A 273 3.48 -33.69 9.80
CA ILE A 273 2.62 -33.72 10.99
C ILE A 273 1.18 -33.44 10.59
N VAL A 274 0.95 -32.42 9.76
CA VAL A 274 -0.39 -32.06 9.25
C VAL A 274 -1.00 -33.23 8.49
N ASP A 275 -0.24 -33.89 7.62
CA ASP A 275 -0.69 -35.06 6.87
C ASP A 275 -1.04 -36.24 7.79
N TYR A 276 -0.29 -36.43 8.88
CA TYR A 276 -0.60 -37.44 9.86
C TYR A 276 -1.90 -37.12 10.62
N PHE A 277 -2.10 -35.88 11.05
CA PHE A 277 -3.36 -35.45 11.69
C PHE A 277 -4.57 -35.64 10.77
N LEU A 278 -4.46 -35.23 9.50
CA LEU A 278 -5.54 -35.37 8.51
C LEU A 278 -5.89 -36.83 8.17
N ALA A 279 -5.01 -37.79 8.48
CA ALA A 279 -5.29 -39.21 8.33
C ALA A 279 -6.20 -39.77 9.46
N HIS A 280 -6.37 -39.03 10.57
CA HIS A 280 -7.22 -39.46 11.69
C HIS A 280 -8.67 -39.03 11.48
N ALA A 281 -9.60 -39.93 11.76
CA ALA A 281 -11.03 -39.65 11.62
C ALA A 281 -11.47 -38.50 12.55
N GLY A 282 -12.14 -37.49 12.00
CA GLY A 282 -12.67 -36.35 12.75
C GLY A 282 -11.85 -35.06 12.61
N VAL A 283 -10.59 -35.15 12.17
CA VAL A 283 -9.76 -33.96 11.91
C VAL A 283 -9.99 -33.49 10.48
N VAL A 284 -10.43 -32.24 10.31
CA VAL A 284 -10.76 -31.65 9.00
C VAL A 284 -9.96 -30.39 8.77
N LEU A 285 -9.38 -30.27 7.58
CA LEU A 285 -8.70 -29.04 7.15
C LEU A 285 -9.74 -27.90 7.01
N SER A 286 -9.59 -26.84 7.80
CA SER A 286 -10.36 -25.61 7.70
C SER A 286 -9.53 -24.46 7.09
N VAL A 287 -10.19 -23.36 6.75
CA VAL A 287 -9.51 -22.12 6.31
C VAL A 287 -8.64 -21.50 7.41
N ALA A 288 -8.93 -21.76 8.69
CA ALA A 288 -8.12 -21.26 9.80
C ALA A 288 -6.71 -21.87 9.79
N HIS A 289 -6.59 -23.16 9.49
CA HIS A 289 -5.29 -23.81 9.33
C HIS A 289 -4.46 -23.18 8.19
N LEU A 290 -5.12 -22.85 7.07
CA LEU A 290 -4.45 -22.22 5.93
C LEU A 290 -4.06 -20.76 6.21
N ALA A 291 -4.89 -20.03 6.97
CA ALA A 291 -4.56 -18.69 7.43
C ALA A 291 -3.33 -18.69 8.35
N LEU A 292 -3.24 -19.63 9.30
CA LEU A 292 -2.06 -19.80 10.14
C LEU A 292 -0.82 -20.19 9.33
N ALA A 293 -0.98 -21.01 8.28
CA ALA A 293 0.12 -21.31 7.36
C ALA A 293 0.62 -20.07 6.60
N LEU A 294 -0.23 -19.08 6.31
CA LEU A 294 0.23 -17.80 5.76
C LEU A 294 1.03 -16.99 6.78
N GLU A 295 0.64 -17.01 8.06
CA GLU A 295 1.34 -16.29 9.13
C GLU A 295 2.71 -16.92 9.49
N GLY A 296 2.88 -18.22 9.21
CA GLY A 296 4.03 -19.04 9.55
C GLY A 296 5.37 -18.78 8.82
N GLY A 297 5.35 -18.01 7.74
CA GLY A 297 6.54 -17.68 6.94
C GLY A 297 6.84 -18.64 5.79
N ALA A 298 8.11 -18.75 5.37
CA ALA A 298 8.44 -19.40 4.08
C ALA A 298 8.22 -20.92 4.06
N ALA A 299 8.50 -21.62 5.17
CA ALA A 299 8.35 -23.07 5.25
C ALA A 299 6.88 -23.51 5.11
N SER A 300 5.95 -22.73 5.66
CA SER A 300 4.52 -22.99 5.60
C SER A 300 3.89 -22.67 4.24
N LEU A 301 4.50 -21.81 3.42
CA LEU A 301 4.04 -21.54 2.05
C LEU A 301 4.20 -22.73 1.10
N LEU A 302 5.26 -23.53 1.26
CA LEU A 302 5.43 -24.77 0.47
C LEU A 302 4.31 -25.77 0.79
N MET A 303 4.05 -25.97 2.08
CA MET A 303 2.96 -26.81 2.57
C MET A 303 1.58 -26.29 2.12
N LEU A 304 1.38 -24.96 2.08
CA LEU A 304 0.12 -24.36 1.66
C LEU A 304 -0.30 -24.80 0.25
N ASN A 305 0.64 -24.91 -0.71
CA ASN A 305 0.32 -25.39 -2.06
C ASN A 305 -0.25 -26.81 -2.05
N ASP A 306 0.33 -27.72 -1.26
CA ASP A 306 -0.09 -29.11 -1.17
C ASP A 306 -1.45 -29.23 -0.46
N LEU A 307 -1.66 -28.45 0.60
CA LEU A 307 -2.94 -28.41 1.32
C LEU A 307 -4.07 -27.85 0.43
N LEU A 308 -3.79 -26.83 -0.38
CA LEU A 308 -4.75 -26.28 -1.34
C LEU A 308 -5.08 -27.25 -2.49
N GLN A 309 -4.17 -28.15 -2.86
CA GLN A 309 -4.48 -29.23 -3.79
C GLN A 309 -5.42 -30.26 -3.18
N LYS A 310 -5.25 -30.59 -1.89
CA LYS A 310 -6.13 -31.51 -1.15
C LYS A 310 -7.52 -30.90 -0.90
N ALA A 311 -7.61 -29.58 -0.71
CA ALA A 311 -8.85 -28.87 -0.40
C ALA A 311 -9.02 -27.56 -1.20
N PRO A 312 -9.28 -27.64 -2.52
CA PRO A 312 -9.36 -26.45 -3.38
C PRO A 312 -10.54 -25.53 -3.04
N HIS A 313 -11.60 -26.07 -2.44
CA HIS A 313 -12.77 -25.30 -2.01
C HIS A 313 -12.43 -24.24 -0.94
N LEU A 314 -11.31 -24.40 -0.21
CA LEU A 314 -10.89 -23.47 0.83
C LEU A 314 -10.23 -22.19 0.28
N VAL A 315 -9.85 -22.15 -1.00
CA VAL A 315 -9.28 -20.94 -1.63
C VAL A 315 -10.22 -19.74 -1.49
N GLN A 316 -11.53 -19.98 -1.57
CA GLN A 316 -12.59 -18.97 -1.49
C GLN A 316 -13.26 -18.90 -0.11
N ALA A 317 -12.82 -19.75 0.84
CA ALA A 317 -13.41 -19.77 2.17
C ALA A 317 -13.07 -18.49 2.93
N ARG A 318 -13.96 -18.12 3.85
CA ARG A 318 -13.87 -16.91 4.65
C ARG A 318 -13.43 -17.24 6.06
N HIS A 319 -12.42 -16.52 6.54
CA HIS A 319 -11.81 -16.70 7.84
C HIS A 319 -12.30 -15.65 8.84
N GLY A 320 -12.50 -16.07 10.08
CA GLY A 320 -12.75 -15.18 11.22
C GLY A 320 -14.04 -14.36 11.15
N GLN A 321 -14.12 -13.38 12.06
CA GLN A 321 -15.24 -12.43 12.12
C GLN A 321 -15.15 -11.37 11.01
N SER A 322 -13.94 -11.07 10.56
CA SER A 322 -13.66 -10.17 9.43
C SER A 322 -14.09 -10.76 8.09
N GLN A 323 -14.42 -12.07 8.02
CA GLN A 323 -14.87 -12.75 6.79
C GLN A 323 -13.86 -12.62 5.63
N GLU A 324 -12.57 -12.54 5.97
CA GLU A 324 -11.47 -12.36 5.01
C GLU A 324 -11.22 -13.65 4.23
N THR A 325 -10.97 -13.54 2.92
CA THR A 325 -10.43 -14.67 2.13
C THR A 325 -8.93 -14.81 2.37
N LEU A 326 -8.35 -15.96 2.01
CA LEU A 326 -6.89 -16.16 2.09
C LEU A 326 -6.11 -15.10 1.31
N LEU A 327 -6.68 -14.56 0.23
CA LEU A 327 -6.05 -13.48 -0.55
C LEU A 327 -6.01 -12.16 0.23
N HIS A 328 -7.03 -11.84 1.04
CA HIS A 328 -6.99 -10.66 1.92
C HIS A 328 -5.85 -10.79 2.94
N ILE A 329 -5.72 -11.97 3.56
CA ILE A 329 -4.68 -12.24 4.57
C ILE A 329 -3.29 -12.19 3.94
N ALA A 330 -3.09 -12.83 2.78
CA ALA A 330 -1.79 -12.80 2.09
C ALA A 330 -1.37 -11.38 1.69
N VAL A 331 -2.34 -10.55 1.27
CA VAL A 331 -2.11 -9.13 0.95
C VAL A 331 -1.79 -8.32 2.21
N SER A 332 -2.51 -8.53 3.31
CA SER A 332 -2.27 -7.81 4.58
C SER A 332 -0.88 -8.13 5.16
N LEU A 333 -0.43 -9.37 4.99
CA LEU A 333 0.93 -9.84 5.33
C LEU A 333 2.00 -9.45 4.29
N ARG A 334 1.61 -8.85 3.16
CA ARG A 334 2.50 -8.42 2.06
C ARG A 334 3.34 -9.55 1.46
N GLN A 335 2.79 -10.75 1.41
CA GLN A 335 3.47 -11.94 0.90
C GLN A 335 3.20 -12.12 -0.59
N ARG A 336 4.18 -11.74 -1.43
CA ARG A 336 4.06 -11.79 -2.89
C ARG A 336 3.85 -13.21 -3.40
N GLU A 337 4.65 -14.15 -2.91
CA GLU A 337 4.64 -15.55 -3.33
C GLU A 337 3.32 -16.23 -2.95
N ALA A 338 2.81 -15.93 -1.75
CA ALA A 338 1.50 -16.41 -1.29
C ALA A 338 0.35 -15.88 -2.16
N CYS A 339 0.37 -14.58 -2.47
CA CYS A 339 -0.61 -13.98 -3.36
C CYS A 339 -0.56 -14.62 -4.75
N GLN A 340 0.62 -14.81 -5.32
CA GLN A 340 0.80 -15.46 -6.63
C GLN A 340 0.25 -16.89 -6.61
N LEU A 341 0.57 -17.68 -5.58
CA LEU A 341 0.05 -19.03 -5.42
C LEU A 341 -1.48 -19.03 -5.36
N LEU A 342 -2.08 -18.17 -4.53
CA LEU A 342 -3.53 -18.08 -4.40
C LEU A 342 -4.21 -17.66 -5.71
N LEU A 343 -3.64 -16.69 -6.43
CA LEU A 343 -4.13 -16.27 -7.75
C LEU A 343 -4.02 -17.41 -8.78
N GLN A 344 -2.92 -18.17 -8.78
CA GLN A 344 -2.78 -19.38 -9.63
C GLN A 344 -3.83 -20.44 -9.28
N LYS A 345 -4.21 -20.57 -8.01
CA LYS A 345 -5.28 -21.46 -7.55
C LYS A 345 -6.69 -20.87 -7.75
N GLY A 346 -6.80 -19.71 -8.39
CA GLY A 346 -8.07 -19.11 -8.77
C GLY A 346 -8.75 -18.28 -7.69
N ALA A 347 -8.00 -17.70 -6.74
CA ALA A 347 -8.53 -16.78 -5.73
C ALA A 347 -9.25 -15.59 -6.37
N ASP A 348 -10.41 -15.21 -5.81
CA ASP A 348 -11.21 -14.10 -6.33
C ASP A 348 -10.67 -12.76 -5.83
N VAL A 349 -10.27 -11.91 -6.77
CA VAL A 349 -9.74 -10.55 -6.53
C VAL A 349 -10.87 -9.56 -6.23
N GLY A 350 -12.11 -9.88 -6.58
CA GLY A 350 -13.29 -9.09 -6.28
C GLY A 350 -14.02 -9.49 -5.00
N ALA A 351 -13.53 -10.50 -4.28
CA ALA A 351 -14.18 -10.99 -3.07
C ALA A 351 -14.27 -9.89 -2.01
N LEU A 352 -15.45 -9.71 -1.42
CA LEU A 352 -15.67 -8.73 -0.35
C LEU A 352 -15.56 -9.39 1.02
N ASP A 353 -14.75 -8.81 1.90
CA ASP A 353 -14.70 -9.14 3.32
C ASP A 353 -15.94 -8.61 4.08
N GLY A 354 -15.95 -8.77 5.41
CA GLY A 354 -17.03 -8.32 6.29
C GLY A 354 -17.15 -6.80 6.42
N SER A 355 -16.13 -6.05 6.00
CA SER A 355 -16.13 -4.59 5.91
C SER A 355 -16.50 -4.05 4.52
N GLY A 356 -16.73 -4.96 3.56
CA GLY A 356 -16.98 -4.61 2.16
C GLY A 356 -15.71 -4.25 1.38
N TRP A 357 -14.54 -4.63 1.88
CA TRP A 357 -13.27 -4.41 1.20
C TRP A 357 -12.93 -5.58 0.30
N THR A 358 -12.32 -5.26 -0.84
CA THR A 358 -11.67 -6.26 -1.70
C THR A 358 -10.20 -6.37 -1.34
N PRO A 359 -9.48 -7.44 -1.77
CA PRO A 359 -8.02 -7.51 -1.60
C PRO A 359 -7.30 -6.28 -2.18
N TRP A 360 -7.85 -5.66 -3.22
CA TRP A 360 -7.34 -4.40 -3.77
C TRP A 360 -7.42 -3.23 -2.78
N HIS A 361 -8.53 -3.10 -2.04
CA HIS A 361 -8.66 -2.09 -0.99
C HIS A 361 -7.59 -2.30 0.09
N VAL A 362 -7.29 -3.56 0.44
CA VAL A 362 -6.22 -3.90 1.39
C VAL A 362 -4.84 -3.52 0.86
N VAL A 363 -4.55 -3.69 -0.43
CA VAL A 363 -3.30 -3.21 -1.06
C VAL A 363 -3.13 -1.70 -0.87
N LEU A 364 -4.19 -0.93 -1.13
CA LEU A 364 -4.18 0.53 -0.99
C LEU A 364 -4.03 0.94 0.48
N HIS A 365 -4.75 0.30 1.39
CA HIS A 365 -4.65 0.57 2.82
C HIS A 365 -3.24 0.25 3.38
N THR A 366 -2.64 -0.86 2.95
CA THR A 366 -1.31 -1.29 3.40
C THR A 366 -0.15 -0.60 2.67
N GLN A 367 -0.41 0.21 1.64
CA GLN A 367 0.61 0.86 0.81
C GLN A 367 1.60 -0.15 0.19
N TRP A 368 1.11 -1.31 -0.22
CA TRP A 368 1.97 -2.37 -0.74
C TRP A 368 2.19 -2.24 -2.25
N ALA A 369 3.28 -1.56 -2.65
CA ALA A 369 3.62 -1.30 -4.06
C ALA A 369 3.67 -2.57 -4.92
N ALA A 370 4.33 -3.64 -4.45
CA ALA A 370 4.40 -4.89 -5.22
C ALA A 370 3.01 -5.58 -5.37
N GLY A 371 2.05 -5.27 -4.50
CA GLY A 371 0.67 -5.74 -4.61
C GLY A 371 -0.10 -5.08 -5.76
N VAL A 372 0.32 -3.88 -6.18
CA VAL A 372 -0.21 -3.21 -7.37
C VAL A 372 -0.04 -4.13 -8.58
N ASP A 373 1.16 -4.65 -8.79
CA ASP A 373 1.48 -5.47 -9.98
C ASP A 373 0.70 -6.78 -10.03
N LEU A 374 0.46 -7.35 -8.87
CA LEU A 374 -0.20 -8.65 -8.74
C LEU A 374 -1.70 -8.55 -9.00
N LEU A 375 -2.33 -7.44 -8.58
CA LEU A 375 -3.78 -7.30 -8.61
C LEU A 375 -4.27 -6.32 -9.68
N LEU A 376 -3.43 -5.37 -10.14
CA LEU A 376 -3.72 -4.43 -11.22
C LEU A 376 -3.54 -5.12 -12.58
N SER A 377 -4.43 -6.06 -12.89
CA SER A 377 -4.57 -6.58 -14.25
C SER A 377 -5.77 -5.91 -14.95
N PRO A 378 -5.60 -5.33 -16.16
CA PRO A 378 -6.60 -4.50 -16.84
C PRO A 378 -7.89 -5.24 -17.23
N SER A 379 -7.98 -6.54 -17.00
CA SER A 379 -9.15 -7.37 -17.31
C SER A 379 -10.20 -7.42 -16.19
N ARG A 380 -9.96 -6.86 -14.99
CA ARG A 380 -10.70 -7.27 -13.78
C ARG A 380 -11.26 -6.17 -12.87
N SER A 381 -10.94 -4.88 -13.09
CA SER A 381 -11.65 -3.76 -12.46
C SER A 381 -11.48 -2.47 -13.27
N THR A 382 -12.56 -1.72 -13.45
CA THR A 382 -12.48 -0.40 -14.09
C THR A 382 -11.77 0.57 -13.15
N ILE A 383 -10.88 1.40 -13.67
CA ILE A 383 -10.17 2.45 -12.91
C ILE A 383 -11.15 3.24 -12.03
N ALA A 384 -12.33 3.55 -12.57
CA ALA A 384 -13.41 4.25 -11.87
C ALA A 384 -13.87 3.61 -10.55
N SER A 385 -13.75 2.29 -10.39
CA SER A 385 -14.24 1.57 -9.20
C SER A 385 -13.41 1.81 -7.94
N TRP A 386 -12.08 1.94 -8.08
CA TRP A 386 -11.16 2.07 -6.96
C TRP A 386 -10.52 3.45 -6.84
N LEU A 387 -10.64 4.30 -7.87
CA LEU A 387 -10.03 5.63 -7.90
C LEU A 387 -10.42 6.53 -6.72
N PRO A 388 -11.71 6.61 -6.31
CA PRO A 388 -12.10 7.44 -5.18
C PRO A 388 -11.43 6.99 -3.86
N PHE A 389 -11.39 5.68 -3.63
CA PHE A 389 -10.76 5.12 -2.43
C PHE A 389 -9.24 5.34 -2.44
N ALA A 390 -8.59 5.17 -3.59
CA ALA A 390 -7.16 5.43 -3.74
C ALA A 390 -6.82 6.90 -3.44
N MET A 391 -7.63 7.87 -3.90
CA MET A 391 -7.39 9.29 -3.59
C MET A 391 -7.50 9.61 -2.10
N GLN A 392 -8.34 8.88 -1.36
CA GLN A 392 -8.54 9.10 0.07
C GLN A 392 -7.47 8.39 0.93
N HIS A 393 -7.05 7.18 0.55
CA HIS A 393 -6.24 6.30 1.41
C HIS A 393 -4.83 6.03 0.91
N ALA A 394 -4.52 6.21 -0.38
CA ALA A 394 -3.19 5.96 -0.92
C ALA A 394 -2.24 7.15 -0.68
N SER A 395 -1.00 6.83 -0.31
CA SER A 395 0.08 7.81 -0.17
C SER A 395 0.52 8.37 -1.52
N THR A 396 1.20 9.52 -1.53
CA THR A 396 1.72 10.14 -2.76
C THR A 396 2.65 9.20 -3.54
N PRO A 397 3.62 8.48 -2.92
CA PRO A 397 4.45 7.50 -3.62
C PRO A 397 3.63 6.35 -4.24
N MET A 398 2.61 5.85 -3.53
CA MET A 398 1.75 4.77 -4.02
C MET A 398 0.94 5.22 -5.25
N LEU A 399 0.39 6.43 -5.24
CA LEU A 399 -0.33 6.97 -6.40
C LEU A 399 0.59 7.19 -7.61
N LEU A 400 1.84 7.59 -7.38
CA LEU A 400 2.84 7.73 -8.44
C LEU A 400 3.25 6.38 -9.03
N GLU A 401 3.41 5.36 -8.18
CA GLU A 401 3.68 3.98 -8.62
C GLU A 401 2.53 3.43 -9.48
N MET A 402 1.29 3.69 -9.06
CA MET A 402 0.10 3.36 -9.84
C MET A 402 0.07 4.16 -11.15
N TYR A 403 0.41 5.44 -11.11
CA TYR A 403 0.45 6.32 -12.28
C TYR A 403 1.38 5.78 -13.37
N ASP A 404 2.58 5.34 -13.00
CA ASP A 404 3.57 4.81 -13.95
C ASP A 404 3.14 3.48 -14.59
N ARG A 405 2.22 2.75 -13.95
CA ARG A 405 1.78 1.41 -14.36
C ARG A 405 0.43 1.40 -15.10
N LEU A 406 -0.26 2.54 -15.16
CA LEU A 406 -1.52 2.69 -15.88
C LEU A 406 -1.27 3.13 -17.33
N GLY A 407 -1.84 2.40 -18.30
CA GLY A 407 -1.74 2.76 -19.72
C GLY A 407 -2.51 4.03 -20.12
N SER A 408 -3.48 4.47 -19.31
CA SER A 408 -4.25 5.70 -19.52
C SER A 408 -4.24 6.58 -18.26
N PRO A 409 -3.16 7.34 -18.01
CA PRO A 409 -2.96 8.05 -16.75
C PRO A 409 -3.86 9.28 -16.54
N GLN A 410 -4.63 9.68 -17.55
CA GLN A 410 -5.50 10.87 -17.54
C GLN A 410 -6.49 10.86 -16.37
N ALA A 411 -7.12 9.71 -16.11
CA ALA A 411 -8.14 9.58 -15.06
C ALA A 411 -7.56 9.77 -13.65
N LEU A 412 -6.37 9.21 -13.38
CA LEU A 412 -5.71 9.37 -12.07
C LEU A 412 -5.23 10.79 -11.85
N TYR A 413 -4.68 11.41 -12.88
CA TYR A 413 -4.30 12.82 -12.84
C TYR A 413 -5.52 13.71 -12.56
N GLN A 414 -6.63 13.51 -13.29
CA GLN A 414 -7.85 14.30 -13.09
C GLN A 414 -8.43 14.12 -11.69
N ALA A 415 -8.50 12.88 -11.20
CA ALA A 415 -8.94 12.61 -9.82
C ALA A 415 -8.03 13.27 -8.77
N ALA A 416 -6.73 13.35 -9.00
CA ALA A 416 -5.80 14.05 -8.11
C ALA A 416 -6.04 15.58 -8.11
N VAL A 417 -6.38 16.17 -9.26
CA VAL A 417 -6.78 17.58 -9.39
C VAL A 417 -8.09 17.83 -8.64
N ASP A 418 -9.12 17.03 -8.90
CA ASP A 418 -10.45 17.17 -8.30
C ASP A 418 -10.41 16.98 -6.77
N SER A 419 -9.54 16.09 -6.30
CA SER A 419 -9.32 15.82 -4.87
C SER A 419 -8.34 16.80 -4.20
N LEU A 420 -7.88 17.84 -4.91
CA LEU A 420 -6.94 18.86 -4.42
C LEU A 420 -5.61 18.27 -3.88
N ARG A 421 -5.16 17.13 -4.41
CA ARG A 421 -3.89 16.46 -4.07
C ARG A 421 -2.72 17.12 -4.82
N ASN A 422 -2.48 18.41 -4.54
CA ASN A 422 -1.49 19.23 -5.27
C ASN A 422 -0.08 18.62 -5.31
N GLU A 423 0.34 17.92 -4.25
CA GLU A 423 1.64 17.25 -4.19
C GLU A 423 1.78 16.14 -5.25
N VAL A 424 0.72 15.37 -5.48
CA VAL A 424 0.69 14.29 -6.49
C VAL A 424 0.74 14.90 -7.88
N VAL A 425 -0.07 15.94 -8.12
CA VAL A 425 -0.13 16.66 -9.40
C VAL A 425 1.23 17.26 -9.74
N LEU A 426 1.87 17.98 -8.81
CA LEU A 426 3.19 18.57 -9.00
C LEU A 426 4.26 17.51 -9.27
N ALA A 427 4.21 16.36 -8.58
CA ALA A 427 5.14 15.27 -8.82
C ALA A 427 4.94 14.62 -10.20
N ILE A 428 3.70 14.48 -10.65
CA ILE A 428 3.38 14.01 -12.02
C ILE A 428 3.90 15.02 -13.05
N ASP A 429 3.65 16.32 -12.86
CA ASP A 429 4.13 17.35 -13.79
C ASP A 429 5.65 17.41 -13.84
N ALA A 430 6.33 17.34 -12.69
CA ALA A 430 7.78 17.33 -12.64
C ALA A 430 8.36 16.10 -13.35
N ARG A 431 7.68 14.94 -13.27
CA ARG A 431 8.05 13.75 -14.05
C ARG A 431 7.82 13.97 -15.55
N HIS A 432 6.73 14.61 -15.94
CA HIS A 432 6.47 14.93 -17.34
C HIS A 432 7.49 15.93 -17.89
N GLU A 433 7.82 16.98 -17.14
CA GLU A 433 8.83 17.97 -17.48
C GLU A 433 10.23 17.34 -17.56
N ALA A 434 10.59 16.49 -16.60
CA ALA A 434 11.87 15.78 -16.63
C ALA A 434 11.97 14.82 -17.82
N LYS A 435 10.90 14.08 -18.12
CA LYS A 435 10.83 13.20 -19.31
C LYS A 435 10.88 14.00 -20.60
N ALA A 436 10.14 15.10 -20.71
CA ALA A 436 10.26 16.04 -21.82
C ALA A 436 11.72 16.48 -21.96
N ASN A 437 12.32 17.07 -20.92
CA ASN A 437 13.70 17.56 -20.98
C ASN A 437 14.73 16.46 -21.35
N ALA A 438 14.51 15.22 -20.91
CA ALA A 438 15.34 14.08 -21.29
C ALA A 438 15.18 13.72 -22.78
N MET A 439 13.95 13.65 -23.30
CA MET A 439 13.66 13.44 -24.72
C MET A 439 14.21 14.57 -25.60
N LEU A 440 14.17 15.80 -25.10
CA LEU A 440 14.63 16.99 -25.81
C LEU A 440 16.15 17.07 -25.93
N SER A 441 16.88 16.46 -25.00
CA SER A 441 18.34 16.33 -25.12
C SER A 441 18.73 15.35 -26.24
N GLN A 442 17.91 14.33 -26.50
CA GLN A 442 18.15 13.33 -27.56
C GLN A 442 17.79 13.87 -28.97
N LEU A 443 16.76 14.71 -29.08
CA LEU A 443 16.39 15.38 -30.34
C LEU A 443 17.42 16.41 -30.81
N VAL A 444 18.08 17.13 -29.88
CA VAL A 444 19.16 18.07 -30.19
C VAL A 444 20.39 17.35 -30.76
N GLU A 445 20.70 16.13 -30.32
CA GLU A 445 21.80 15.34 -30.90
C GLU A 445 21.53 14.89 -32.34
N CYS A 446 20.27 14.60 -32.69
CA CYS A 446 19.89 14.24 -34.07
C CYS A 446 19.88 15.45 -35.02
N ALA A 447 19.59 16.66 -34.52
CA ALA A 447 19.61 17.90 -35.31
C ALA A 447 21.05 18.41 -35.62
N VAL A 448 22.08 17.84 -35.00
CA VAL A 448 23.50 18.13 -35.28
C VAL A 448 24.04 17.16 -36.34
N THR A 449 23.41 17.13 -37.51
CA THR A 449 24.10 16.81 -38.76
C THR A 449 23.79 17.90 -39.79
N PRO A 450 24.73 18.82 -40.07
CA PRO A 450 24.49 19.90 -41.00
C PRO A 450 24.61 19.35 -42.42
N SER A 451 23.49 19.08 -43.10
CA SER A 451 23.50 19.13 -44.55
C SER A 451 22.18 19.61 -45.14
N THR A 452 22.31 20.69 -45.91
CA THR A 452 21.31 21.31 -46.79
C THR A 452 20.26 22.23 -46.16
N ARG A 453 20.73 23.45 -45.83
CA ARG A 453 20.03 24.64 -46.30
C ARG A 453 19.80 24.49 -47.81
N SER A 454 18.56 24.27 -48.23
CA SER A 454 18.13 24.63 -49.58
C SER A 454 16.74 25.23 -49.51
N THR A 455 16.68 26.49 -49.89
CA THR A 455 15.49 27.20 -50.34
C THR A 455 14.59 26.31 -51.18
N ALA A 456 13.33 26.09 -50.77
CA ALA A 456 12.28 25.65 -51.67
C ALA A 456 10.92 26.06 -51.11
N SER A 457 10.28 26.96 -51.85
CA SER A 457 8.84 27.19 -51.89
C SER A 457 8.02 25.90 -51.81
N LEU A 458 6.90 25.98 -51.08
CA LEU A 458 5.74 25.08 -51.12
C LEU A 458 5.48 24.48 -52.52
N PRO A 459 5.14 23.19 -52.65
CA PRO A 459 4.29 22.73 -53.73
C PRO A 459 2.82 22.75 -53.32
N SER A 460 2.03 23.37 -54.18
CA SER A 460 0.57 23.38 -54.21
C SER A 460 -0.01 21.98 -54.43
N ALA A 461 -1.25 21.81 -53.94
CA ALA A 461 -2.08 20.63 -54.09
C ALA A 461 -2.20 20.13 -55.54
N VAL A 462 -1.96 18.83 -55.76
CA VAL A 462 -2.59 18.02 -56.83
C VAL A 462 -2.74 16.55 -56.37
N SER A 463 -4.01 16.14 -56.24
CA SER A 463 -4.66 14.84 -56.50
C SER A 463 -3.84 13.53 -56.64
N THR A 464 -4.14 12.55 -55.75
CA THR A 464 -4.45 11.08 -55.93
C THR A 464 -3.79 10.23 -57.05
N PRO A 465 -3.75 8.87 -56.99
CA PRO A 465 -4.02 7.91 -55.88
C PRO A 465 -3.01 6.72 -55.75
N LEU A 466 -3.18 5.96 -54.65
CA LEU A 466 -3.06 4.50 -54.41
C LEU A 466 -2.20 3.55 -55.30
N VAL A 467 -1.79 2.44 -54.64
CA VAL A 467 -1.37 1.11 -55.17
C VAL A 467 0.14 1.07 -55.50
N SER A 468 0.98 0.12 -55.12
CA SER A 468 0.88 -1.30 -54.70
C SER A 468 2.27 -1.78 -54.25
N GLN A 469 2.30 -2.79 -53.36
CA GLN A 469 3.18 -3.98 -53.41
C GLN A 469 4.71 -3.77 -53.30
N SER A 470 5.53 -4.63 -52.73
CA SER A 470 5.39 -5.88 -51.97
C SER A 470 6.81 -6.34 -51.66
N THR A 471 6.95 -7.18 -50.62
CA THR A 471 7.85 -8.37 -50.54
C THR A 471 9.35 -8.15 -50.71
N ASP A 472 10.13 -8.41 -49.65
CA ASP A 472 10.94 -9.64 -49.47
C ASP A 472 12.42 -9.26 -49.68
N GLN A 473 13.47 -9.82 -49.06
CA GLN A 473 13.74 -11.06 -48.34
C GLN A 473 15.20 -11.00 -47.80
N TRP A 474 15.56 -12.01 -46.99
CA TRP A 474 16.90 -12.50 -46.61
C TRP A 474 17.72 -11.69 -45.59
N ALA A 475 17.89 -12.13 -44.34
CA ALA A 475 18.61 -13.32 -43.82
C ALA A 475 20.13 -13.28 -44.03
N THR A 476 20.89 -13.25 -42.92
CA THR A 476 21.94 -14.26 -42.60
C THR A 476 22.47 -14.05 -41.17
N GLU A 477 22.60 -15.17 -40.46
CA GLU A 477 23.25 -15.37 -39.17
C GLU A 477 24.77 -15.12 -39.23
N THR A 478 25.35 -14.62 -38.13
CA THR A 478 26.68 -15.03 -37.66
C THR A 478 26.77 -14.89 -36.14
N THR A 479 27.29 -15.95 -35.53
CA THR A 479 27.53 -16.21 -34.10
C THR A 479 28.73 -15.45 -33.53
N ALA A 480 28.63 -14.97 -32.29
CA ALA A 480 29.74 -14.93 -31.32
C ALA A 480 29.21 -14.68 -29.90
N ASP A 481 29.58 -15.56 -28.97
CA ASP A 481 29.43 -15.43 -27.52
C ASP A 481 30.29 -14.27 -26.97
N ASP A 482 29.77 -13.53 -26.00
CA ASP A 482 30.49 -13.13 -24.77
C ASP A 482 29.53 -12.41 -23.79
N ASP A 483 29.53 -12.88 -22.55
CA ASP A 483 28.88 -12.30 -21.38
C ASP A 483 29.43 -10.89 -21.09
N ASP A 484 28.58 -9.86 -21.11
CA ASP A 484 28.72 -8.75 -20.15
C ASP A 484 27.37 -8.09 -19.86
N SER A 485 27.02 -8.13 -18.57
CA SER A 485 25.86 -7.49 -17.97
C SER A 485 26.02 -5.97 -17.99
N THR A 486 25.48 -5.34 -19.03
CA THR A 486 25.08 -3.93 -18.99
C THR A 486 23.69 -3.79 -19.58
N MET A 487 22.76 -3.23 -18.80
CA MET A 487 21.47 -2.78 -19.30
C MET A 487 21.73 -1.69 -20.35
N THR A 488 21.73 -2.08 -21.61
CA THR A 488 21.57 -1.17 -22.74
C THR A 488 20.09 -0.78 -22.77
N LEU A 489 19.80 0.43 -22.30
CA LEU A 489 18.56 1.12 -22.62
C LEU A 489 18.45 1.19 -24.15
N ALA A 490 17.41 0.59 -24.72
CA ALA A 490 17.09 0.73 -26.13
C ALA A 490 16.90 2.22 -26.46
N PRO A 491 17.66 2.80 -27.41
CA PRO A 491 17.47 4.17 -27.85
C PRO A 491 16.51 4.17 -29.05
N ASP A 492 15.24 3.84 -28.82
CA ASP A 492 14.21 3.90 -29.86
C ASP A 492 13.04 4.75 -29.37
N ALA A 493 13.28 6.05 -29.17
CA ALA A 493 12.22 7.04 -29.20
C ALA A 493 12.21 7.67 -30.59
N SER A 494 11.14 7.45 -31.34
CA SER A 494 11.03 8.00 -32.69
C SER A 494 11.01 9.54 -32.65
N PRO A 495 11.63 10.21 -33.64
CA PRO A 495 11.63 11.67 -33.70
C PRO A 495 10.21 12.21 -33.87
N LEU A 496 9.89 13.29 -33.17
CA LEU A 496 8.58 13.93 -33.19
C LEU A 496 8.19 14.33 -34.62
N GLN A 497 7.20 13.66 -35.19
CA GLN A 497 6.80 13.89 -36.58
C GLN A 497 5.74 14.99 -36.65
N VAL A 498 6.06 16.13 -37.24
CA VAL A 498 5.11 17.24 -37.42
C VAL A 498 4.25 16.99 -38.66
N HIS A 499 2.93 16.95 -38.49
CA HIS A 499 2.00 16.53 -39.55
C HIS A 499 1.09 17.66 -40.06
N GLU A 500 0.84 18.71 -39.28
CA GLU A 500 -0.16 19.74 -39.61
C GLU A 500 0.17 21.07 -38.91
N MET A 501 0.01 22.21 -39.60
CA MET A 501 0.24 23.55 -39.03
C MET A 501 -1.09 24.30 -38.88
N LEU A 502 -1.40 24.74 -37.66
CA LEU A 502 -2.57 25.51 -37.27
C LEU A 502 -2.34 27.02 -37.49
N ALA A 503 -3.42 27.79 -37.57
CA ALA A 503 -3.41 29.22 -37.92
C ALA A 503 -2.57 30.12 -36.99
N ILE A 504 -2.31 29.69 -35.74
CA ILE A 504 -1.50 30.40 -34.72
C ILE A 504 -0.04 29.93 -34.63
N GLY A 505 0.47 29.28 -35.68
CA GLY A 505 1.86 28.77 -35.67
C GLY A 505 2.09 27.58 -34.73
N LEU A 506 1.01 26.98 -34.22
CA LEU A 506 1.03 25.68 -33.55
C LEU A 506 1.08 24.58 -34.61
N ALA A 507 1.99 23.63 -34.48
CA ALA A 507 2.07 22.46 -35.32
C ALA A 507 1.71 21.20 -34.52
N ARG A 508 0.90 20.30 -35.06
CA ARG A 508 0.59 19.02 -34.41
C ARG A 508 1.69 18.03 -34.75
N GLY A 509 2.24 17.40 -33.72
CA GLY A 509 3.20 16.31 -33.84
C GLY A 509 2.71 15.03 -33.18
N HIS A 510 3.23 13.88 -33.60
CA HIS A 510 2.94 12.58 -32.98
C HIS A 510 4.20 12.04 -32.29
N HIS A 511 4.01 11.43 -31.11
CA HIS A 511 5.06 10.77 -30.33
C HIS A 511 4.58 9.41 -29.80
N ASP A 512 5.38 8.36 -29.97
CA ASP A 512 4.96 6.97 -29.71
C ASP A 512 4.47 6.71 -28.26
N GLU A 513 5.06 7.39 -27.27
CA GLU A 513 4.65 7.24 -25.86
C GLU A 513 3.53 8.19 -25.41
N TRP A 514 3.38 9.36 -26.03
CA TRP A 514 2.49 10.44 -25.55
C TRP A 514 1.30 10.68 -26.47
N GLY A 515 1.29 10.04 -27.63
CA GLY A 515 0.31 10.31 -28.68
C GLY A 515 0.54 11.68 -29.32
N ASP A 516 -0.55 12.38 -29.60
CA ASP A 516 -0.47 13.67 -30.28
C ASP A 516 -0.08 14.80 -29.31
N VAL A 517 0.80 15.68 -29.77
CA VAL A 517 1.21 16.91 -29.07
C VAL A 517 1.12 18.12 -29.99
N LEU A 518 1.01 19.31 -29.40
CA LEU A 518 1.06 20.58 -30.12
C LEU A 518 2.39 21.28 -29.85
N VAL A 519 2.98 21.84 -30.90
CA VAL A 519 4.33 22.41 -30.91
C VAL A 519 4.27 23.85 -31.40
N GLN A 520 4.82 24.81 -30.68
CA GLN A 520 4.95 26.19 -31.14
C GLN A 520 6.42 26.59 -31.26
N MET A 521 6.85 27.11 -32.40
CA MET A 521 8.20 27.67 -32.56
C MET A 521 8.20 29.16 -32.22
N LEU A 522 9.03 29.60 -31.29
CA LEU A 522 9.15 31.00 -30.86
C LEU A 522 10.62 31.42 -30.73
N SER A 523 10.90 32.72 -30.79
CA SER A 523 12.23 33.22 -30.47
C SER A 523 12.57 32.95 -28.98
N PRO A 524 13.85 32.79 -28.60
CA PRO A 524 14.25 32.49 -27.22
C PRO A 524 13.71 33.48 -26.18
N ARG A 525 13.60 34.78 -26.54
CA ARG A 525 13.06 35.82 -25.66
C ARG A 525 11.57 35.65 -25.39
N GLU A 526 10.80 35.32 -26.43
CA GLU A 526 9.36 35.10 -26.33
C GLU A 526 9.08 33.80 -25.60
N ALA A 527 9.81 32.73 -25.93
CA ALA A 527 9.69 31.46 -25.24
C ALA A 527 10.00 31.59 -23.74
N ALA A 528 11.00 32.37 -23.35
CA ALA A 528 11.29 32.65 -21.94
C ALA A 528 10.14 33.38 -21.23
N ALA A 529 9.44 34.29 -21.92
CA ALA A 529 8.26 34.97 -21.37
C ALA A 529 7.09 33.99 -21.17
N VAL A 530 6.83 33.12 -22.15
CA VAL A 530 5.78 32.08 -22.08
C VAL A 530 6.07 31.07 -20.98
N ARG A 531 7.33 30.63 -20.85
CA ARG A 531 7.78 29.76 -19.76
C ARG A 531 7.52 30.40 -18.40
N ARG A 532 7.89 31.66 -18.21
CA ARG A 532 7.66 32.38 -16.95
C ARG A 532 6.17 32.49 -16.63
N PHE A 533 5.35 32.78 -17.64
CA PHE A 533 3.91 32.86 -17.48
C PHE A 533 3.30 31.51 -17.07
N HIS A 534 3.64 30.42 -17.76
CA HIS A 534 3.16 29.07 -17.40
C HIS A 534 3.71 28.60 -16.05
N GLN A 535 4.97 28.90 -15.71
CA GLN A 535 5.52 28.62 -14.39
C GLN A 535 4.80 29.41 -13.28
N GLN A 536 4.37 30.64 -13.55
CA GLN A 536 3.53 31.40 -12.62
C GLN A 536 2.15 30.76 -12.48
N LEU A 537 1.52 30.34 -13.60
CA LEU A 537 0.25 29.61 -13.58
C LEU A 537 0.34 28.30 -12.76
N LEU A 538 1.42 27.53 -12.90
CA LEU A 538 1.65 26.30 -12.14
C LEU A 538 1.74 26.52 -10.62
N ARG A 539 2.07 27.74 -10.19
CA ARG A 539 2.17 28.13 -8.77
C ARG A 539 0.85 28.66 -8.18
N LEU A 540 -0.16 28.94 -9.02
CA LEU A 540 -1.47 29.40 -8.56
C LEU A 540 -2.24 28.26 -7.88
N ARG A 541 -3.11 28.60 -6.91
CA ARG A 541 -3.95 27.62 -6.19
C ARG A 541 -5.21 27.31 -7.00
N GLY A 542 -5.49 26.02 -7.19
CA GLY A 542 -6.49 25.56 -8.14
C GLY A 542 -5.93 25.61 -9.56
N ARG A 543 -6.24 24.61 -10.39
CA ARG A 543 -5.85 24.61 -11.80
C ARG A 543 -7.10 24.60 -12.66
N SER A 544 -7.09 25.41 -13.70
CA SER A 544 -8.10 25.35 -14.75
C SER A 544 -7.77 24.19 -15.69
N THR A 545 -8.68 23.23 -15.82
CA THR A 545 -8.65 22.18 -16.85
C THR A 545 -8.94 22.75 -18.24
N SER A 546 -9.44 23.98 -18.30
CA SER A 546 -9.83 24.67 -19.53
C SER A 546 -8.70 25.53 -20.11
N LEU A 547 -7.52 25.57 -19.48
CA LEU A 547 -6.31 26.12 -20.09
C LEU A 547 -5.54 24.99 -20.81
N LEU A 548 -4.97 25.29 -21.99
CA LEU A 548 -4.12 24.33 -22.69
C LEU A 548 -2.90 23.99 -21.84
N ARG A 549 -2.66 22.68 -21.62
CA ARG A 549 -1.59 22.23 -20.74
C ARG A 549 -0.23 22.38 -21.42
N TYR A 550 0.65 23.15 -20.77
CA TYR A 550 2.05 23.24 -21.13
C TYR A 550 2.82 22.02 -20.63
N LEU A 551 3.54 21.35 -21.54
CA LEU A 551 4.32 20.14 -21.26
C LEU A 551 5.81 20.43 -21.08
N GLY A 552 6.34 21.43 -21.80
CA GLY A 552 7.76 21.75 -21.76
C GLY A 552 8.24 22.55 -22.96
N CYS A 553 9.56 22.63 -23.13
CA CYS A 553 10.18 23.45 -24.17
C CYS A 553 11.54 22.94 -24.61
N VAL A 554 11.86 23.12 -25.89
CA VAL A 554 13.06 22.71 -26.58
C VAL A 554 13.83 23.95 -26.98
N ASP A 555 14.99 24.19 -26.38
CA ASP A 555 15.87 25.25 -26.83
C ASP A 555 16.61 24.81 -28.10
N GLY A 556 16.68 25.69 -29.10
CA GLY A 556 17.44 25.41 -30.31
C GLY A 556 18.94 25.24 -30.01
N ALA A 557 19.66 24.51 -30.85
CA ALA A 557 21.07 24.13 -30.64
C ALA A 557 22.06 25.31 -30.50
N THR A 558 21.62 26.54 -30.75
CA THR A 558 22.40 27.77 -30.59
C THR A 558 21.57 28.81 -29.83
N ASN A 559 22.21 29.72 -29.08
CA ASN A 559 21.51 30.77 -28.30
C ASN A 559 20.55 31.68 -29.11
N ASP A 560 20.68 31.72 -30.45
CA ASP A 560 19.83 32.49 -31.36
C ASP A 560 18.81 31.63 -32.13
N ALA A 561 18.77 30.32 -31.92
CA ALA A 561 17.83 29.43 -32.61
C ALA A 561 16.47 29.41 -31.94
N ASP A 562 15.40 29.26 -32.73
CA ASP A 562 14.03 29.23 -32.23
C ASP A 562 13.83 28.09 -31.22
N THR A 563 13.14 28.43 -30.15
CA THR A 563 12.74 27.54 -29.08
C THR A 563 11.36 26.95 -29.41
N ALA A 564 11.23 25.63 -29.38
CA ALA A 564 9.94 24.96 -29.52
C ALA A 564 9.25 24.84 -28.15
N LEU A 565 7.97 25.16 -28.03
CA LEU A 565 7.15 24.93 -26.84
C LEU A 565 6.20 23.77 -27.11
N LEU A 566 6.05 22.87 -26.14
CA LEU A 566 5.22 21.67 -26.24
C LEU A 566 3.97 21.81 -25.38
N PHE A 567 2.83 21.45 -25.96
CA PHE A 567 1.52 21.47 -25.32
C PHE A 567 0.78 20.15 -25.58
N GLU A 568 -0.12 19.79 -24.68
CA GLU A 568 -1.00 18.62 -24.84
C GLU A 568 -1.92 18.82 -26.05
N ALA A 569 -1.99 17.83 -26.97
CA ALA A 569 -2.95 17.91 -28.07
C ALA A 569 -4.32 17.40 -27.62
N PRO A 570 -5.39 18.19 -27.77
CA PRO A 570 -6.73 17.70 -27.53
C PRO A 570 -7.17 16.66 -28.57
N GLU A 571 -8.09 15.80 -28.13
CA GLU A 571 -8.76 14.82 -28.99
C GLU A 571 -9.61 15.53 -30.06
N ARG A 572 -9.47 15.11 -31.33
CA ARG A 572 -10.13 15.75 -32.47
C ARG A 572 -11.65 15.68 -32.35
N SER A 573 -12.31 16.84 -32.34
CA SER A 573 -13.75 16.92 -32.62
C SER A 573 -14.03 16.85 -34.11
N THR A 574 -15.04 16.07 -34.50
CA THR A 574 -15.61 16.07 -35.87
C THR A 574 -16.69 17.14 -36.07
N GLN A 575 -16.99 17.96 -35.05
CA GLN A 575 -18.00 19.02 -35.12
C GLN A 575 -17.40 20.39 -34.81
N PRO A 576 -17.47 21.36 -35.74
CA PRO A 576 -16.82 22.66 -35.60
C PRO A 576 -17.70 23.76 -34.94
N ALA A 577 -18.89 23.42 -34.44
CA ALA A 577 -19.84 24.44 -33.97
C ALA A 577 -19.70 24.69 -32.46
N MET A 578 -19.31 25.92 -32.08
CA MET A 578 -19.30 26.34 -30.69
C MET A 578 -20.73 26.40 -30.12
N ASP A 579 -21.01 25.59 -29.10
CA ASP A 579 -22.21 25.71 -28.28
C ASP A 579 -21.90 26.37 -26.93
N GLY A 580 -22.94 26.74 -26.18
CA GLY A 580 -22.77 27.44 -24.90
C GLY A 580 -21.94 26.64 -23.89
N ARG A 581 -22.00 25.30 -23.93
CA ARG A 581 -21.22 24.44 -23.03
C ARG A 581 -19.74 24.46 -23.38
N SER A 582 -19.41 24.34 -24.66
CA SER A 582 -18.03 24.38 -25.15
C SER A 582 -17.39 25.75 -24.88
N PHE A 583 -18.16 26.84 -25.04
CA PHE A 583 -17.69 28.19 -24.76
C PHE A 583 -17.52 28.48 -23.26
N LEU A 584 -18.31 27.84 -22.39
CA LEU A 584 -18.17 27.99 -20.94
C LEU A 584 -16.79 27.58 -20.44
N GLY A 585 -16.14 26.59 -21.06
CA GLY A 585 -14.75 26.24 -20.75
C GLY A 585 -13.78 27.42 -20.97
N VAL A 586 -13.98 28.18 -22.04
CA VAL A 586 -13.17 29.38 -22.33
C VAL A 586 -13.45 30.47 -21.29
N VAL A 587 -14.71 30.70 -20.95
CA VAL A 587 -15.11 31.65 -19.89
C VAL A 587 -14.49 31.27 -18.55
N ASP A 588 -14.45 29.97 -18.22
CA ASP A 588 -13.86 29.44 -17.00
C ASP A 588 -12.33 29.62 -16.97
N ALA A 589 -11.67 29.47 -18.11
CA ALA A 589 -10.24 29.76 -18.26
C ALA A 589 -9.94 31.25 -18.03
N VAL A 590 -10.71 32.16 -18.65
CA VAL A 590 -10.56 33.61 -18.42
C VAL A 590 -10.88 33.97 -16.98
N GLY A 591 -11.93 33.37 -16.40
CA GLY A 591 -12.32 33.57 -15.00
C GLY A 591 -11.23 33.13 -14.02
N PHE A 592 -10.55 32.02 -14.32
CA PHE A 592 -9.39 31.57 -13.56
C PHE A 592 -8.24 32.58 -13.60
N LEU A 593 -7.92 33.13 -14.78
CA LEU A 593 -6.88 34.16 -14.92
C LEU A 593 -7.25 35.42 -14.13
N HIS A 594 -8.46 35.94 -14.35
CA HIS A 594 -8.95 37.17 -13.71
C HIS A 594 -9.00 37.04 -12.19
N GLY A 595 -9.46 35.89 -11.67
CA GLY A 595 -9.49 35.61 -10.24
C GLY A 595 -8.10 35.61 -9.57
N HIS A 596 -7.04 35.42 -10.34
CA HIS A 596 -5.64 35.49 -9.89
C HIS A 596 -4.94 36.80 -10.27
N GLY A 597 -5.70 37.81 -10.73
CA GLY A 597 -5.17 39.11 -11.12
C GLY A 597 -4.33 39.09 -12.39
N GLN A 598 -4.52 38.09 -13.26
CA GLN A 598 -3.87 37.98 -14.56
C GLN A 598 -4.90 38.24 -15.67
N ALA A 599 -4.54 39.02 -16.69
CA ALA A 599 -5.31 39.16 -17.92
C ALA A 599 -4.67 38.31 -19.02
N HIS A 600 -5.47 37.82 -19.96
CA HIS A 600 -4.96 37.15 -21.16
C HIS A 600 -4.32 38.16 -22.13
N GLY A 601 -4.95 39.33 -22.30
CA GLY A 601 -4.42 40.48 -23.04
C GLY A 601 -4.52 40.40 -24.57
N ALA A 602 -4.96 39.27 -25.14
CA ALA A 602 -5.06 39.06 -26.59
C ALA A 602 -5.89 37.81 -26.94
N ILE A 603 -7.17 37.80 -26.54
CA ILE A 603 -8.06 36.67 -26.85
C ILE A 603 -8.49 36.77 -28.32
N THR A 604 -8.18 35.76 -29.13
CA THR A 604 -8.64 35.64 -30.51
C THR A 604 -9.36 34.29 -30.73
N PRO A 605 -10.15 34.14 -31.81
CA PRO A 605 -10.77 32.85 -32.13
C PRO A 605 -9.75 31.70 -32.22
N ASP A 606 -8.55 31.99 -32.72
CA ASP A 606 -7.50 30.98 -32.89
C ASP A 606 -6.85 30.53 -31.57
N CYS A 607 -6.99 31.31 -30.50
CA CYS A 607 -6.59 30.90 -29.15
C CYS A 607 -7.52 29.82 -28.57
N ILE A 608 -8.64 29.50 -29.21
CA ILE A 608 -9.64 28.58 -28.68
C ILE A 608 -9.55 27.25 -29.43
N ILE A 609 -9.18 26.20 -28.70
CA ILE A 609 -9.05 24.84 -29.24
C ILE A 609 -10.26 24.01 -28.81
N LEU A 610 -11.02 23.53 -29.79
CA LEU A 610 -12.26 22.76 -29.58
C LEU A 610 -11.94 21.28 -29.37
N GLU A 611 -12.38 20.68 -28.25
CA GLU A 611 -12.25 19.24 -27.97
C GLU A 611 -13.51 18.46 -28.39
N ALA A 612 -13.36 17.14 -28.60
CA ALA A 612 -14.45 16.23 -28.98
C ALA A 612 -15.56 16.09 -27.92
N GLU A 613 -15.24 16.23 -26.63
CA GLU A 613 -16.15 15.97 -25.50
C GLU A 613 -16.66 17.24 -24.78
N ALA A 614 -16.96 18.30 -25.54
CA ALA A 614 -17.71 19.49 -25.11
C ALA A 614 -17.03 20.47 -24.12
N SER A 615 -15.72 20.33 -23.84
CA SER A 615 -14.91 21.38 -23.23
C SER A 615 -13.98 22.00 -24.25
N SER A 616 -13.95 23.33 -24.39
CA SER A 616 -12.91 24.00 -25.18
C SER A 616 -11.75 24.39 -24.27
N LYS A 617 -10.53 24.32 -24.79
CA LYS A 617 -9.33 24.79 -24.10
C LYS A 617 -8.90 26.14 -24.65
N LEU A 618 -8.60 27.07 -23.75
CA LEU A 618 -8.00 28.36 -24.05
C LEU A 618 -6.48 28.23 -24.04
N TYR A 619 -5.88 28.52 -25.18
CA TYR A 619 -4.45 28.60 -25.38
C TYR A 619 -3.95 30.00 -24.99
N VAL A 620 -2.93 30.05 -24.13
CA VAL A 620 -2.32 31.32 -23.72
C VAL A 620 -0.90 31.41 -24.26
N ALA A 621 -0.71 32.30 -25.24
CA ALA A 621 0.55 32.56 -25.92
C ALA A 621 1.01 34.02 -25.69
N PRO A 622 2.27 34.36 -26.02
CA PRO A 622 2.73 35.73 -25.94
C PRO A 622 2.05 36.56 -27.04
N VAL A 623 1.70 37.80 -26.70
CA VAL A 623 0.96 38.74 -27.58
C VAL A 623 1.64 38.94 -28.95
N SER A 624 2.96 38.76 -29.04
CA SER A 624 3.74 38.89 -30.28
C SER A 624 3.53 37.75 -31.29
N ALA A 625 2.98 36.60 -30.87
CA ALA A 625 2.75 35.43 -31.72
C ALA A 625 1.33 35.40 -32.34
N LEU A 626 0.46 36.35 -32.00
CA LEU A 626 -0.94 36.36 -32.43
C LEU A 626 -1.13 37.21 -33.69
N PRO A 627 -1.93 36.75 -34.68
CA PRO A 627 -2.16 37.49 -35.92
C PRO A 627 -2.82 38.86 -35.65
N ALA A 628 -2.37 39.87 -36.40
CA ALA A 628 -2.73 41.30 -36.22
C ALA A 628 -4.19 41.67 -36.59
N ALA A 629 -5.13 40.73 -36.58
CA ALA A 629 -6.46 40.89 -37.16
C ALA A 629 -7.58 40.51 -36.19
N VAL A 630 -7.79 41.32 -35.15
CA VAL A 630 -9.07 41.43 -34.44
C VAL A 630 -9.30 42.91 -34.16
N CYS A 631 -10.55 43.37 -34.23
CA CYS A 631 -10.91 44.75 -33.90
C CYS A 631 -10.42 45.04 -32.48
N PRO A 632 -9.41 45.90 -32.29
CA PRO A 632 -8.85 46.13 -30.96
C PRO A 632 -9.94 46.74 -30.06
N PRO A 633 -9.94 46.41 -28.75
CA PRO A 633 -10.78 47.10 -27.79
C PRO A 633 -10.71 48.63 -28.00
N PRO A 634 -11.87 49.33 -28.03
CA PRO A 634 -11.91 50.75 -28.38
C PRO A 634 -11.04 51.63 -27.47
N GLU A 635 -10.83 51.23 -26.22
CA GLU A 635 -9.96 51.89 -25.24
C GLU A 635 -8.45 51.82 -25.56
N LEU A 636 -7.99 50.98 -26.49
CA LEU A 636 -6.59 50.97 -26.92
C LEU A 636 -6.21 52.18 -27.80
N HIS A 637 -7.19 52.96 -28.25
CA HIS A 637 -6.98 54.12 -29.12
C HIS A 637 -6.85 55.46 -28.37
N GLU A 638 -7.21 55.52 -27.08
CA GLU A 638 -7.12 56.72 -26.25
C GLU A 638 -6.08 56.49 -25.13
N HIS A 639 -5.12 57.40 -24.96
CA HIS A 639 -3.97 57.25 -24.04
C HIS A 639 -4.30 57.33 -22.53
N ALA A 640 -5.36 56.66 -22.06
CA ALA A 640 -5.78 56.61 -20.65
C ALA A 640 -5.63 55.21 -20.04
N ASP A 641 -5.67 55.12 -18.70
CA ASP A 641 -5.54 53.87 -17.92
C ASP A 641 -6.43 52.73 -18.47
N ILE A 642 -5.80 51.74 -19.12
CA ILE A 642 -6.50 50.63 -19.78
C ILE A 642 -6.94 49.60 -18.73
N ASP A 643 -8.25 49.35 -18.63
CA ASP A 643 -8.77 48.20 -17.90
C ASP A 643 -8.55 46.92 -18.72
N VAL A 644 -7.43 46.24 -18.43
CA VAL A 644 -7.03 45.00 -19.12
C VAL A 644 -8.04 43.87 -18.98
N PHE A 645 -8.85 43.86 -17.91
CA PHE A 645 -9.88 42.83 -17.71
C PHE A 645 -11.11 43.13 -18.58
N ALA A 646 -11.52 44.39 -18.67
CA ALA A 646 -12.59 44.80 -19.58
C ALA A 646 -12.22 44.59 -21.06
N ALA A 647 -10.94 44.75 -21.41
CA ALA A 647 -10.41 44.47 -22.74
C ALA A 647 -10.46 42.97 -23.08
N ASP A 648 -10.17 42.08 -22.12
CA ASP A 648 -10.35 40.62 -22.28
C ASP A 648 -11.82 40.27 -22.54
N ILE A 649 -12.76 40.86 -21.80
CA ILE A 649 -14.20 40.61 -21.98
C ILE A 649 -14.67 41.01 -23.39
N PHE A 650 -14.21 42.16 -23.89
CA PHE A 650 -14.51 42.60 -25.25
C PHE A 650 -13.96 41.62 -26.30
N SER A 651 -12.71 41.21 -26.13
CA SER A 651 -12.03 40.27 -27.03
C SER A 651 -12.70 38.88 -27.01
N LEU A 652 -13.14 38.43 -25.84
CA LEU A 652 -13.92 37.20 -25.66
C LEU A 652 -15.26 37.28 -26.40
N GLY A 653 -15.93 38.43 -26.41
CA GLY A 653 -17.16 38.62 -27.18
C GLY A 653 -16.94 38.64 -28.69
N GLN A 654 -15.85 39.24 -29.18
CA GLN A 654 -15.48 39.13 -30.59
C GLN A 654 -15.19 37.68 -31.00
N ALA A 655 -14.50 36.93 -30.13
CA ALA A 655 -14.24 35.51 -30.36
C ALA A 655 -15.53 34.67 -30.39
N LEU A 656 -16.49 34.96 -29.51
CA LEU A 656 -17.82 34.32 -29.52
C LEU A 656 -18.52 34.52 -30.87
N ALA A 657 -18.55 35.75 -31.38
CA ALA A 657 -19.21 36.05 -32.66
C ALA A 657 -18.57 35.34 -33.85
N ALA A 658 -17.25 35.16 -33.83
CA ALA A 658 -16.53 34.47 -34.90
C ALA A 658 -16.77 32.95 -34.91
N LEU A 659 -16.91 32.33 -33.73
CA LEU A 659 -16.98 30.88 -33.59
C LEU A 659 -18.42 30.33 -33.50
N ALA A 660 -19.38 31.15 -33.08
CA ALA A 660 -20.74 30.69 -32.83
C ALA A 660 -21.52 30.40 -34.15
N PRO A 661 -22.36 29.35 -34.16
CA PRO A 661 -23.14 28.97 -35.34
C PRO A 661 -24.20 30.02 -35.68
N THR A 662 -24.33 30.33 -36.97
CA THR A 662 -25.34 31.27 -37.48
C THR A 662 -26.62 30.54 -37.91
N PRO A 663 -27.83 31.02 -37.55
CA PRO A 663 -28.12 32.23 -36.77
C PRO A 663 -27.94 32.04 -35.26
N LEU A 664 -27.46 33.10 -34.60
CA LEU A 664 -27.28 33.13 -33.14
C LEU A 664 -28.62 33.10 -32.40
N SER A 665 -28.65 32.39 -31.27
CA SER A 665 -29.78 32.49 -30.34
C SER A 665 -29.88 33.90 -29.73
N THR A 666 -31.09 34.33 -29.36
CA THR A 666 -31.30 35.66 -28.73
C THR A 666 -30.50 35.84 -27.45
N GLU A 667 -30.31 34.79 -26.67
CA GLU A 667 -29.49 34.80 -25.46
C GLU A 667 -28.00 34.97 -25.79
N CYS A 668 -27.52 34.38 -26.90
CA CYS A 668 -26.15 34.57 -27.36
C CYS A 668 -25.92 36.00 -27.87
N VAL A 669 -26.91 36.59 -28.55
CA VAL A 669 -26.86 37.99 -29.00
C VAL A 669 -26.85 38.94 -27.80
N ASP A 670 -27.70 38.69 -26.79
CA ASP A 670 -27.70 39.46 -25.54
C ASP A 670 -26.33 39.45 -24.86
N LEU A 671 -25.73 38.26 -24.72
CA LEU A 671 -24.40 38.11 -24.14
C LEU A 671 -23.33 38.83 -24.97
N PHE A 672 -23.39 38.70 -26.29
CA PHE A 672 -22.47 39.38 -27.20
C PHE A 672 -22.56 40.91 -27.05
N ASP A 673 -23.78 41.47 -27.06
CA ASP A 673 -24.02 42.91 -26.93
C ASP A 673 -23.52 43.44 -25.57
N ALA A 674 -23.69 42.67 -24.50
CA ALA A 674 -23.20 43.03 -23.17
C ALA A 674 -21.66 43.04 -23.09
N MET A 675 -21.00 42.04 -23.65
CA MET A 675 -19.53 41.95 -23.63
C MET A 675 -18.85 42.95 -24.56
N THR A 676 -19.53 43.36 -25.65
CA THR A 676 -18.98 44.25 -26.68
C THR A 676 -19.44 45.71 -26.53
N ALA A 677 -19.96 46.09 -25.36
CA ALA A 677 -20.35 47.46 -25.05
C ALA A 677 -19.17 48.44 -25.25
N LEU A 678 -19.45 49.60 -25.88
CA LEU A 678 -18.42 50.61 -26.19
C LEU A 678 -17.79 51.20 -24.92
N ASP A 679 -18.59 51.40 -23.87
CA ASP A 679 -18.11 51.85 -22.57
C ASP A 679 -17.53 50.66 -21.78
N PRO A 680 -16.23 50.66 -21.43
CA PRO A 680 -15.61 49.58 -20.65
C PRO A 680 -16.29 49.35 -19.29
N SER A 681 -16.82 50.40 -18.66
CA SER A 681 -17.48 50.30 -17.35
C SER A 681 -18.86 49.65 -17.41
N ALA A 682 -19.45 49.59 -18.60
CA ALA A 682 -20.74 48.95 -18.86
C ALA A 682 -20.59 47.44 -19.18
N ARG A 683 -19.36 46.94 -19.38
CA ARG A 683 -19.11 45.53 -19.68
C ARG A 683 -19.24 44.68 -18.40
N PRO A 684 -19.79 43.47 -18.51
CA PRO A 684 -19.94 42.57 -17.37
C PRO A 684 -18.59 42.07 -16.87
N ARG A 685 -18.49 41.78 -15.58
CA ARG A 685 -17.37 41.02 -15.03
C ARG A 685 -17.42 39.58 -15.51
N ILE A 686 -16.29 38.88 -15.52
CA ILE A 686 -16.24 37.48 -15.98
C ILE A 686 -17.19 36.53 -15.23
N ASN A 687 -17.46 36.78 -13.94
CA ASN A 687 -18.43 36.02 -13.16
C ASN A 687 -19.89 36.26 -13.63
N GLU A 688 -20.20 37.49 -14.07
CA GLU A 688 -21.51 37.85 -14.61
C GLU A 688 -21.69 37.25 -16.01
N VAL A 689 -20.62 37.22 -16.81
CA VAL A 689 -20.57 36.47 -18.07
C VAL A 689 -20.87 34.99 -17.81
N ARG A 690 -20.16 34.35 -16.87
CA ARG A 690 -20.38 32.95 -16.48
C ARG A 690 -21.81 32.68 -16.01
N ALA A 691 -22.42 33.63 -15.31
CA ALA A 691 -23.79 33.53 -14.79
C ALA A 691 -24.87 33.73 -15.87
N HIS A 692 -24.49 34.15 -17.08
CA HIS A 692 -25.45 34.50 -18.13
C HIS A 692 -26.38 33.34 -18.52
N PRO A 693 -27.69 33.58 -18.77
CA PRO A 693 -28.67 32.54 -19.12
C PRO A 693 -28.33 31.66 -20.32
N TRP A 694 -27.48 32.13 -21.22
CA TRP A 694 -27.01 31.36 -22.37
C TRP A 694 -26.30 30.06 -21.97
N PHE A 695 -25.64 30.04 -20.80
CA PHE A 695 -24.94 28.87 -20.26
C PHE A 695 -25.85 27.91 -19.47
N TRP A 696 -27.09 28.29 -19.21
CA TRP A 696 -27.97 27.51 -18.35
C TRP A 696 -28.55 26.30 -19.09
N SER A 697 -28.59 25.16 -18.40
CA SER A 697 -29.36 24.02 -18.87
C SER A 697 -30.85 24.35 -18.93
N ILE A 698 -31.60 23.59 -19.72
CA ILE A 698 -33.06 23.72 -19.80
C ILE A 698 -33.70 23.60 -18.41
N ASP A 699 -33.22 22.66 -17.59
CA ASP A 699 -33.70 22.46 -16.22
C ASP A 699 -33.39 23.66 -15.32
N ALA A 700 -32.21 24.27 -15.46
CA ALA A 700 -31.84 25.48 -14.70
C ALA A 700 -32.72 26.67 -15.07
N LYS A 701 -33.04 26.85 -16.36
CA LYS A 701 -33.99 27.89 -16.83
C LYS A 701 -35.39 27.68 -16.24
N LEU A 702 -35.90 26.45 -16.26
CA LEU A 702 -37.19 26.10 -15.66
C LEU A 702 -37.19 26.31 -14.14
N ALA A 703 -36.10 25.96 -13.45
CA ALA A 703 -35.95 26.19 -12.01
C ALA A 703 -35.91 27.68 -11.65
N TYR A 704 -35.23 28.50 -12.45
CA TYR A 704 -35.24 29.95 -12.28
C TYR A 704 -36.64 30.53 -12.45
N MET A 705 -37.36 30.16 -13.52
CA MET A 705 -38.74 30.58 -13.72
C MET A 705 -39.67 30.16 -12.58
N GLU A 706 -39.50 28.96 -12.04
CA GLU A 706 -40.24 28.51 -10.86
C GLU A 706 -39.93 29.36 -9.61
N ARG A 707 -38.66 29.69 -9.36
CA ARG A 707 -38.27 30.60 -8.26
C ARG A 707 -38.91 31.96 -8.42
N VAL A 708 -38.82 32.54 -9.62
CA VAL A 708 -39.46 33.82 -9.96
C VAL A 708 -40.98 33.77 -9.70
N ALA A 709 -41.67 32.73 -10.16
CA ALA A 709 -43.12 32.59 -9.94
C ALA A 709 -43.52 32.48 -8.46
N ASN A 710 -42.65 31.93 -7.61
CA ASN A 710 -42.92 31.68 -6.20
C ASN A 710 -42.52 32.86 -5.30
N GLN A 711 -41.43 33.54 -5.60
CA GLN A 711 -40.78 34.50 -4.69
C GLN A 711 -40.99 35.96 -5.11
N VAL A 712 -41.25 36.23 -6.39
CA VAL A 712 -41.30 37.61 -6.90
C VAL A 712 -42.74 38.14 -6.87
N PRO A 713 -43.01 39.26 -6.17
CA PRO A 713 -44.33 39.86 -6.14
C PRO A 713 -44.69 40.47 -7.51
N LEU A 714 -45.98 40.51 -7.83
CA LEU A 714 -46.48 41.09 -9.10
C LEU A 714 -46.02 42.53 -9.34
N SER A 715 -45.83 43.30 -8.28
CA SER A 715 -45.39 44.70 -8.33
C SER A 715 -43.96 44.87 -8.83
N ALA A 716 -43.13 43.82 -8.81
CA ALA A 716 -41.75 43.88 -9.30
C ALA A 716 -41.66 43.82 -10.84
N PHE A 717 -42.74 43.45 -11.52
CA PHE A 717 -42.76 43.37 -12.97
C PHE A 717 -43.27 44.67 -13.60
N PRO A 718 -42.66 45.15 -14.70
CA PRO A 718 -43.17 46.31 -15.41
C PRO A 718 -44.58 46.03 -15.97
N PRO A 719 -45.51 47.00 -15.88
CA PRO A 719 -46.86 46.82 -16.41
C PRO A 719 -46.82 46.68 -17.93
N GLY A 720 -47.46 45.65 -18.47
CA GLY A 720 -47.47 45.41 -19.91
C GLY A 720 -48.17 44.11 -20.32
N VAL A 721 -48.60 44.06 -21.59
CA VAL A 721 -49.19 42.88 -22.22
C VAL A 721 -48.11 42.13 -23.01
N TYR A 722 -47.89 40.86 -22.70
CA TYR A 722 -46.88 40.01 -23.33
C TYR A 722 -47.45 39.11 -24.45
N ARG A 723 -48.79 38.94 -24.52
CA ARG A 723 -49.50 38.16 -25.57
C ARG A 723 -48.91 36.77 -25.82
N TRP A 724 -48.76 35.99 -24.76
CA TRP A 724 -48.11 34.69 -24.79
C TRP A 724 -49.05 33.53 -25.08
N GLN A 725 -50.34 33.64 -24.75
CA GLN A 725 -51.28 32.52 -24.90
C GLN A 725 -51.44 32.11 -26.36
N ALA A 726 -51.36 33.07 -27.29
CA ALA A 726 -51.40 32.81 -28.74
C ALA A 726 -50.22 31.96 -29.25
N ARG A 727 -49.12 31.86 -28.50
CA ARG A 727 -47.94 31.05 -28.87
C ARG A 727 -48.01 29.62 -28.31
N VAL A 728 -48.99 29.33 -27.46
CA VAL A 728 -49.19 28.00 -26.86
C VAL A 728 -49.95 27.10 -27.87
N PRO A 729 -49.47 25.88 -28.14
CA PRO A 729 -50.15 24.96 -29.04
C PRO A 729 -51.60 24.67 -28.58
N PRO A 730 -52.57 24.45 -29.48
CA PRO A 730 -53.98 24.27 -29.10
C PRO A 730 -54.23 23.18 -28.05
N ALA A 731 -53.51 22.06 -28.12
CA ALA A 731 -53.62 20.96 -27.16
C ALA A 731 -53.08 21.32 -25.77
N ALA A 732 -52.13 22.25 -25.67
CA ALA A 732 -51.66 22.80 -24.39
C ALA A 732 -52.51 24.01 -23.96
N ALA A 733 -53.11 24.73 -24.89
CA ALA A 733 -54.00 25.84 -24.57
C ALA A 733 -55.27 25.38 -23.84
N SER A 734 -55.74 24.15 -24.08
CA SER A 734 -56.86 23.57 -23.32
C SER A 734 -56.58 23.39 -21.81
N THR A 735 -55.32 23.42 -21.38
CA THR A 735 -54.94 23.35 -19.95
C THR A 735 -54.82 24.72 -19.30
N LEU A 736 -54.90 25.83 -20.05
CA LEU A 736 -54.79 27.20 -19.52
C LEU A 736 -55.87 27.54 -18.48
N GLY A 737 -57.00 26.81 -18.44
CA GLY A 737 -58.06 27.02 -17.45
C GLY A 737 -58.13 25.99 -16.32
N SER A 738 -57.29 24.95 -16.33
CA SER A 738 -57.46 23.82 -15.39
C SER A 738 -57.04 24.14 -13.96
N HIS A 739 -56.09 25.06 -13.77
CA HIS A 739 -55.57 25.41 -12.44
C HIS A 739 -55.86 26.85 -12.02
N ARG A 740 -55.96 27.79 -12.98
CA ARG A 740 -56.15 29.22 -12.73
C ARG A 740 -56.55 29.94 -14.02
N VAL A 741 -57.20 31.10 -13.92
CA VAL A 741 -57.32 32.05 -15.03
C VAL A 741 -56.03 32.88 -15.15
N TYR A 742 -55.39 32.84 -16.32
CA TYR A 742 -54.19 33.62 -16.62
C TYR A 742 -54.51 34.84 -17.48
N SER A 743 -53.87 35.97 -17.17
CA SER A 743 -53.86 37.14 -18.06
C SER A 743 -52.72 37.06 -19.08
N GLU A 744 -52.77 37.91 -20.11
CA GLU A 744 -51.71 38.06 -21.13
C GLU A 744 -50.50 38.86 -20.60
N SER A 745 -50.11 38.64 -19.33
CA SER A 745 -48.99 39.30 -18.67
C SER A 745 -47.78 38.37 -18.51
N LEU A 746 -46.58 38.96 -18.41
CA LEU A 746 -45.34 38.22 -18.20
C LEU A 746 -45.35 37.35 -16.91
N PRO A 747 -45.81 37.84 -15.75
CA PRO A 747 -45.84 37.03 -14.53
C PRO A 747 -46.76 35.81 -14.64
N ASP A 748 -47.86 35.95 -15.38
CA ASP A 748 -48.82 34.85 -15.56
C ASP A 748 -48.29 33.78 -16.52
N LEU A 749 -47.46 34.13 -17.52
CA LEU A 749 -46.71 33.15 -18.29
C LEU A 749 -45.79 32.32 -17.39
N VAL A 750 -44.99 32.98 -16.55
CA VAL A 750 -44.03 32.29 -15.66
C VAL A 750 -44.75 31.37 -14.67
N ARG A 751 -45.91 31.81 -14.13
CA ARG A 751 -46.76 30.97 -13.28
C ARG A 751 -47.40 29.81 -14.03
N TRP A 752 -47.75 29.99 -15.30
CA TRP A 752 -48.25 28.90 -16.12
C TRP A 752 -47.17 27.84 -16.34
N VAL A 753 -45.94 28.24 -16.68
CA VAL A 753 -44.79 27.34 -16.78
C VAL A 753 -44.55 26.58 -15.47
N ARG A 754 -44.59 27.27 -14.33
CA ARG A 754 -44.50 26.64 -13.01
C ARG A 754 -45.60 25.60 -12.78
N ASN A 755 -46.85 25.92 -13.08
CA ASN A 755 -47.98 25.01 -12.86
C ASN A 755 -47.88 23.77 -13.76
N MET A 756 -47.49 23.95 -15.03
CA MET A 756 -47.22 22.84 -15.94
C MET A 756 -46.13 21.91 -15.39
N LYS A 757 -45.11 22.46 -14.74
CA LYS A 757 -44.05 21.69 -14.07
C LYS A 757 -44.55 20.94 -12.84
N GLN A 758 -45.26 21.62 -11.93
CA GLN A 758 -45.75 21.04 -10.67
C GLN A 758 -46.82 19.96 -10.88
N HIS A 759 -47.70 20.15 -11.86
CA HIS A 759 -48.80 19.24 -12.19
C HIS A 759 -48.50 18.38 -13.43
N SER A 760 -47.22 18.10 -13.69
CA SER A 760 -46.79 17.46 -14.95
C SER A 760 -47.45 16.11 -15.21
N ARG A 761 -47.72 15.33 -14.15
CA ARG A 761 -48.41 14.03 -14.21
C ARG A 761 -49.92 14.11 -14.45
N GLU A 762 -50.54 15.28 -14.23
CA GLU A 762 -51.98 15.49 -14.38
C GLU A 762 -52.37 15.81 -15.83
N HIS A 763 -51.38 16.14 -16.68
CA HIS A 763 -51.60 16.50 -18.07
C HIS A 763 -51.50 15.29 -19.02
N ALA A 764 -52.41 15.21 -19.98
CA ALA A 764 -52.42 14.12 -20.97
C ALA A 764 -51.15 14.10 -21.84
N PRO A 765 -50.67 12.92 -22.29
CA PRO A 765 -49.49 12.80 -23.16
C PRO A 765 -49.55 13.64 -24.44
N ALA A 766 -50.75 13.91 -24.96
CA ALA A 766 -50.98 14.77 -26.12
C ALA A 766 -50.51 16.22 -25.90
N VAL A 767 -50.57 16.72 -24.66
CA VAL A 767 -50.09 18.06 -24.28
C VAL A 767 -48.59 18.15 -24.46
N TRP A 768 -47.85 17.18 -23.92
CA TRP A 768 -46.39 17.11 -24.01
C TRP A 768 -45.91 16.90 -25.44
N THR A 769 -46.62 16.06 -26.20
CA THR A 769 -46.36 15.82 -27.62
C THR A 769 -46.55 17.10 -28.46
N ALA A 770 -47.55 17.91 -28.14
CA ALA A 770 -47.78 19.19 -28.80
C ALA A 770 -46.68 20.22 -28.47
N LEU A 771 -46.21 20.25 -27.23
CA LEU A 771 -45.08 21.11 -26.81
C LEU A 771 -43.77 20.69 -27.50
N SER A 772 -43.54 19.37 -27.68
CA SER A 772 -42.35 18.83 -28.34
C SER A 772 -42.35 19.00 -29.86
N GLN A 773 -43.47 19.39 -30.48
CA GLN A 773 -43.66 19.48 -31.94
C GLN A 773 -43.21 18.21 -32.69
N GLY A 774 -43.52 17.03 -32.15
CA GLY A 774 -43.23 15.75 -32.81
C GLY A 774 -41.82 15.21 -32.61
N ARG A 775 -40.99 15.84 -31.75
CA ARG A 775 -39.76 15.22 -31.26
C ARG A 775 -40.10 14.09 -30.27
N VAL A 776 -39.42 12.95 -30.44
CA VAL A 776 -39.62 11.75 -29.62
C VAL A 776 -38.88 11.93 -28.29
N TYR A 777 -39.63 12.00 -27.21
CA TYR A 777 -39.13 11.97 -25.85
C TYR A 777 -39.86 10.87 -25.07
N GLU A 778 -39.24 10.35 -24.02
CA GLU A 778 -39.88 9.38 -23.13
C GLU A 778 -40.88 10.09 -22.20
N LEU A 779 -42.10 10.33 -22.72
CA LEU A 779 -43.15 11.12 -22.05
C LEU A 779 -43.70 10.49 -20.76
N ALA A 780 -43.37 9.22 -20.50
CA ALA A 780 -43.71 8.53 -19.26
C ALA A 780 -42.89 9.03 -18.06
N THR A 781 -41.73 9.65 -18.32
CA THR A 781 -40.84 10.16 -17.28
C THR A 781 -41.06 11.65 -17.04
N HIS A 782 -40.95 12.06 -15.78
CA HIS A 782 -40.96 13.48 -15.41
C HIS A 782 -39.87 14.26 -16.15
N HIS A 783 -38.69 13.67 -16.31
CA HIS A 783 -37.57 14.27 -17.02
C HIS A 783 -37.90 14.55 -18.50
N GLY A 784 -38.49 13.59 -19.22
CA GLY A 784 -38.92 13.77 -20.60
C GLY A 784 -39.97 14.88 -20.76
N GLN A 785 -40.91 15.00 -19.81
CA GLN A 785 -41.91 16.07 -19.79
C GLN A 785 -41.29 17.45 -19.56
N MET A 786 -40.31 17.57 -18.65
CA MET A 786 -39.59 18.83 -18.41
C MET A 786 -38.78 19.26 -19.63
N HIS A 787 -38.14 18.31 -20.31
CA HIS A 787 -37.41 18.59 -21.54
C HIS A 787 -38.34 19.10 -22.65
N CYS A 788 -39.56 18.57 -22.77
CA CYS A 788 -40.58 19.08 -23.69
C CYS A 788 -41.00 20.52 -23.35
N LEU A 789 -41.30 20.78 -22.07
CA LEU A 789 -41.71 22.11 -21.60
C LEU A 789 -40.61 23.14 -21.81
N GLY A 790 -39.40 22.84 -21.40
CA GLY A 790 -38.29 23.77 -21.47
C GLY A 790 -37.86 24.07 -22.91
N ASN A 791 -37.83 23.07 -23.80
CA ASN A 791 -37.60 23.33 -25.22
C ASN A 791 -38.70 24.19 -25.85
N PHE A 792 -39.97 23.96 -25.47
CA PHE A 792 -41.05 24.83 -25.91
C PHE A 792 -40.82 26.27 -25.45
N VAL A 793 -40.49 26.48 -24.18
CA VAL A 793 -40.27 27.82 -23.62
C VAL A 793 -39.10 28.52 -24.33
N THR A 794 -37.95 27.85 -24.45
CA THR A 794 -36.77 28.42 -25.12
C THR A 794 -37.04 28.74 -26.60
N ARG A 795 -37.89 27.98 -27.29
CA ARG A 795 -38.24 28.24 -28.69
C ARG A 795 -39.31 29.33 -28.85
N ALA A 796 -40.39 29.28 -28.07
CA ALA A 796 -41.55 30.17 -28.22
C ALA A 796 -41.31 31.55 -27.58
N PHE A 797 -40.42 31.60 -26.58
CA PHE A 797 -40.08 32.79 -25.80
C PHE A 797 -38.55 32.87 -25.60
N PRO A 798 -37.79 33.04 -26.69
CA PRO A 798 -36.33 32.94 -26.65
C PRO A 798 -35.66 34.10 -25.87
N ASP A 799 -36.35 35.24 -25.69
CA ASP A 799 -35.89 36.38 -24.89
C ASP A 799 -36.35 36.34 -23.43
N LEU A 800 -37.16 35.35 -23.03
CA LEU A 800 -37.86 35.35 -21.74
C LEU A 800 -36.91 35.39 -20.55
N VAL A 801 -35.93 34.48 -20.53
CA VAL A 801 -35.03 34.33 -19.37
C VAL A 801 -34.13 35.55 -19.25
N CYS A 802 -33.51 36.01 -20.34
CA CYS A 802 -32.74 37.25 -20.37
C CYS A 802 -33.56 38.47 -19.93
N ARG A 803 -34.80 38.60 -20.42
CA ARG A 803 -35.71 39.69 -20.01
C ARG A 803 -35.99 39.64 -18.50
N LEU A 804 -36.27 38.45 -17.95
CA LEU A 804 -36.48 38.28 -16.52
C LEU A 804 -35.24 38.68 -15.72
N CYS A 805 -34.06 38.20 -16.10
CA CYS A 805 -32.79 38.54 -15.45
C CYS A 805 -32.52 40.05 -15.47
N ARG A 806 -32.76 40.75 -16.59
CA ARG A 806 -32.60 42.20 -16.67
C ARG A 806 -33.60 42.96 -15.78
N THR A 807 -34.84 42.49 -15.69
CA THR A 807 -35.89 43.15 -14.89
C THR A 807 -35.78 42.90 -13.39
N LEU A 808 -35.28 41.73 -12.99
CA LEU A 808 -35.34 41.25 -11.62
C LEU A 808 -33.96 41.11 -10.98
N GLY A 809 -32.87 41.07 -11.76
CA GLY A 809 -31.53 40.77 -11.27
C GLY A 809 -31.37 39.31 -10.82
N GLU A 810 -30.40 39.07 -9.94
CA GLU A 810 -30.06 37.75 -9.34
C GLU A 810 -31.04 37.29 -8.23
N ILE A 811 -32.33 37.65 -8.30
CA ILE A 811 -33.34 37.15 -7.32
C ILE A 811 -33.47 35.63 -7.37
#